data_AF-A0A353DD53-F1
#
_entry.id   AF-A0A353DD53-F1
#
_cell.length_a   1.000
_cell.length_b   1.000
_cell.length_c   1.000
_cell.angle_alpha   90.00
_cell.angle_beta   90.00
_cell.angle_gamma   90.00
#
_symmetry.space_group_name_H-M   'P 1'
#
loop_
_entity.id
_entity.type
_entity.pdbx_description
1 polymer ?
#
loop_
_entity_poly.entity_id
_entity_poly.type
_entity_poly.pdbx_seq_one_letter_code
_entity_poly.pdbx_strand_id
1 'polypeptide(L)'
;EVGVWHHVTWTNTPGGLQSIYVDGELATSGGDGQFGAYGGNGVEALLVGTSRNKGSFNGDLDDVRVYDEVLSGAQIADLANTNPGGISDADSDGMTDQWEIANLGAGAETDDGSGNPDYGPSGDPDADTSSNFEEFTRLTNPLDNDTDDDTILDGYETGTKTWSSATDTGTNPKDADSDDDGLSDGVENPDLPYLDENQTGSDPNLDDSDSDGFSDDVEVGAETDPGDAMSFPAPTDLPIVDDFESGSLNEVVWLSNLGIPTGGAAVVQELGHVRITGRGHLYTRDQYDPETLGGLYIKGQWTFTGGDDFLQILTRTDAVPAGQYGETQNGIEFNASQTNGGFDIRVRGSQFTLSGNQKSGAIDFKAGTTYEFVITDDGADALVFCIWEQGNRANAAGVSDSIVSSSATYNHIAFHNREGGGRSSNLEGVEIDVLTDSDSDGMPDFWEEDNGLLVGTNDAGDDKDSDDLTNLQEFLSCTDPSNSDTDGDGLRDGVENNDDNYVDSDQTGTDPLDPDSDGDGLSDGVEVPGAHVGIDNPGTNPNVADTDSDGTGDRVEIVKGSDPTDAGSLAPSGFPILYYSFEQGAGDVIFDQTLNYFDGNVVDNLVFVSGAPSGPTPGFGIEFTVASNGYLDVPGLDINSMIRNVGGDANGSYTVSCWLKPGEGTAGDNGFIFGQTSQGMHHGLRNGGKLHSAHWGADWNATTVLDQDIWVHATWTYDGSSDTANIYLNGILDGGPTSQRATNGGGNLMIGSHKNDEDKATRFKGCLDEIVVWNEVLPVATIQALAAGESPIGAPSPNSDYLRVTDLTFDQDSGDISITWNSKAGENYALVYDPDLSGEFLSDVDDDIVSQGESTTRSFNRLAIGGAGALKIFFKIVKN
;
A
#
# COMPACT_ATOMS: atom_id res chain seq x y z
N GLU A 1 -13.53 -4.07 -44.53
CA GLU A 1 -14.72 -3.87 -43.65
C GLU A 1 -14.28 -4.14 -42.20
N VAL A 2 -15.11 -4.00 -41.17
CA VAL A 2 -14.71 -4.41 -39.81
C VAL A 2 -14.92 -5.92 -39.70
N GLY A 3 -13.93 -6.67 -39.20
CA GLY A 3 -14.00 -8.14 -39.09
C GLY A 3 -13.68 -8.91 -40.38
N VAL A 4 -13.01 -8.28 -41.37
CA VAL A 4 -12.60 -8.94 -42.62
C VAL A 4 -11.08 -8.82 -42.77
N TRP A 5 -10.43 -9.94 -43.06
CA TRP A 5 -9.00 -9.99 -43.34
C TRP A 5 -8.65 -9.22 -44.61
N HIS A 6 -7.60 -8.40 -44.52
CA HIS A 6 -7.06 -7.65 -45.65
C HIS A 6 -5.54 -7.73 -45.64
N HIS A 7 -4.93 -7.95 -46.81
CA HIS A 7 -3.49 -7.81 -46.95
C HIS A 7 -3.13 -6.34 -47.18
N VAL A 8 -2.37 -5.72 -46.28
CA VAL A 8 -2.03 -4.29 -46.38
C VAL A 8 -0.51 -4.09 -46.48
N THR A 9 -0.08 -3.26 -47.44
CA THR A 9 1.34 -2.94 -47.63
C THR A 9 1.57 -1.44 -47.72
N TRP A 10 2.55 -0.94 -46.96
CA TRP A 10 3.04 0.44 -47.04
C TRP A 10 4.43 0.47 -47.67
N THR A 11 4.64 1.38 -48.62
CA THR A 11 5.94 1.59 -49.25
C THR A 11 6.39 3.04 -49.07
N ASN A 12 7.69 3.24 -48.93
CA ASN A 12 8.30 4.57 -48.87
C ASN A 12 9.56 4.62 -49.75
N THR A 13 9.55 5.46 -50.78
CA THR A 13 10.69 5.57 -51.70
C THR A 13 11.70 6.62 -51.24
N PRO A 14 12.97 6.57 -51.69
CA PRO A 14 13.98 7.57 -51.37
C PRO A 14 13.65 9.03 -51.77
N GLY A 15 12.56 9.24 -52.53
CA GLY A 15 12.03 10.56 -52.89
C GLY A 15 10.89 11.06 -51.99
N GLY A 16 10.54 10.34 -50.93
CA GLY A 16 9.44 10.69 -50.01
C GLY A 16 8.05 10.32 -50.53
N LEU A 17 7.96 9.61 -51.66
CA LEU A 17 6.69 9.10 -52.16
C LEU A 17 6.30 7.88 -51.35
N GLN A 18 5.18 8.00 -50.62
CA GLN A 18 4.54 6.92 -49.90
C GLN A 18 3.36 6.37 -50.70
N SER A 19 3.18 5.05 -50.68
CA SER A 19 2.03 4.37 -51.31
C SER A 19 1.49 3.28 -50.40
N ILE A 20 0.17 3.12 -50.39
CA ILE A 20 -0.56 2.12 -49.63
C ILE A 20 -1.25 1.20 -50.62
N TYR A 21 -1.07 -0.10 -50.43
CA TYR A 21 -1.73 -1.16 -51.17
C TYR A 21 -2.66 -1.92 -50.23
N VAL A 22 -3.84 -2.28 -50.73
CA VAL A 22 -4.82 -3.12 -50.03
C VAL A 22 -5.19 -4.26 -50.96
N ASP A 23 -5.08 -5.49 -50.47
CA ASP A 23 -5.33 -6.73 -51.21
C ASP A 23 -4.54 -6.81 -52.53
N GLY A 24 -3.29 -6.37 -52.47
CA GLY A 24 -2.36 -6.38 -53.60
C GLY A 24 -2.51 -5.21 -54.59
N GLU A 25 -3.59 -4.43 -54.48
CA GLU A 25 -3.91 -3.33 -55.38
C GLU A 25 -3.53 -1.97 -54.80
N LEU A 26 -3.09 -1.03 -55.66
CA LEU A 26 -2.69 0.31 -55.22
C LEU A 26 -3.93 1.11 -54.78
N ALA A 27 -4.11 1.27 -53.47
CA ALA A 27 -5.22 2.02 -52.89
C ALA A 27 -4.99 3.53 -52.99
N THR A 28 -3.78 3.99 -52.64
CA THR A 28 -3.42 5.42 -52.75
C THR A 28 -1.93 5.63 -52.86
N SER A 29 -1.54 6.71 -53.53
CA SER A 29 -0.16 7.17 -53.63
C SER A 29 -0.10 8.69 -53.54
N GLY A 30 0.74 9.22 -52.66
CA GLY A 30 0.94 10.66 -52.52
C GLY A 30 1.37 11.06 -51.12
N GLY A 31 2.17 12.13 -51.02
CA GLY A 31 2.64 12.69 -49.76
C GLY A 31 3.86 13.59 -49.97
N ASP A 32 3.92 14.70 -49.23
CA ASP A 32 5.07 15.62 -49.16
C ASP A 32 5.86 15.29 -47.87
N GLY A 33 6.13 13.99 -47.65
CA GLY A 33 6.75 13.48 -46.43
C GLY A 33 8.07 14.20 -46.16
N GLN A 34 8.27 14.69 -44.94
CA GLN A 34 9.44 15.50 -44.58
C GLN A 34 10.74 14.84 -45.03
N PHE A 35 11.54 15.58 -45.80
CA PHE A 35 12.87 15.18 -46.23
C PHE A 35 13.80 15.09 -45.01
N GLY A 36 14.20 13.87 -44.65
CA GLY A 36 15.30 13.63 -43.73
C GLY A 36 15.44 12.15 -43.41
N ALA A 37 16.65 11.62 -43.42
CA ALA A 37 16.95 10.36 -42.73
C ALA A 37 16.44 10.46 -41.29
N TYR A 38 15.95 9.36 -40.70
CA TYR A 38 15.66 9.28 -39.25
C TYR A 38 16.79 10.00 -38.50
N GLY A 39 16.46 11.14 -37.90
CA GLY A 39 17.46 12.01 -37.27
C GLY A 39 18.16 11.19 -36.21
N GLY A 40 19.47 10.99 -36.37
CA GLY A 40 20.24 10.11 -35.50
C GLY A 40 20.08 10.53 -34.04
N ASN A 41 19.39 9.68 -33.27
CA ASN A 41 19.61 9.36 -31.86
C ASN A 41 18.42 8.51 -31.37
N GLY A 42 18.62 7.19 -31.30
CA GLY A 42 17.68 6.22 -30.73
C GLY A 42 17.54 4.98 -31.63
N VAL A 43 18.08 3.84 -31.20
CA VAL A 43 17.60 2.54 -31.69
C VAL A 43 16.30 2.31 -30.96
N GLU A 44 15.18 2.43 -31.66
CA GLU A 44 13.86 2.17 -31.09
C GLU A 44 13.36 0.82 -31.59
N ALA A 45 12.63 0.11 -30.72
CA ALA A 45 11.90 -1.08 -31.13
C ALA A 45 10.86 -0.70 -32.19
N LEU A 46 10.72 -1.55 -33.21
CA LEU A 46 9.58 -1.49 -34.11
C LEU A 46 8.34 -1.86 -33.29
N LEU A 47 7.39 -0.93 -33.16
CA LEU A 47 6.10 -1.21 -32.54
C LEU A 47 5.12 -1.63 -33.63
N VAL A 48 4.46 -2.77 -33.43
CA VAL A 48 3.40 -3.30 -34.29
C VAL A 48 2.09 -3.22 -33.51
N GLY A 49 1.01 -2.79 -34.16
CA GLY A 49 -0.30 -2.65 -33.50
C GLY A 49 -0.47 -1.42 -32.60
N THR A 50 0.53 -0.56 -32.44
CA THR A 50 0.41 0.67 -31.64
C THR A 50 1.38 1.77 -32.08
N SER A 51 1.18 3.00 -31.61
CA SER A 51 2.13 4.11 -31.77
C SER A 51 2.35 4.81 -30.42
N ARG A 52 3.61 4.96 -29.98
CA ARG A 52 4.07 5.60 -28.72
C ARG A 52 2.93 6.11 -27.80
N ASN A 53 2.35 5.18 -27.05
CA ASN A 53 1.37 5.38 -25.97
C ASN A 53 0.03 6.02 -26.38
N LYS A 54 -0.36 6.01 -27.67
CA LYS A 54 -1.69 6.44 -28.14
C LYS A 54 -2.15 5.65 -29.37
N GLY A 55 -3.40 5.16 -29.33
CA GLY A 55 -4.11 4.61 -30.48
C GLY A 55 -3.66 3.19 -30.87
N SER A 56 -3.85 2.22 -29.98
CA SER A 56 -3.67 0.80 -30.29
C SER A 56 -4.69 0.35 -31.33
N PHE A 57 -4.23 -0.52 -32.23
CA PHE A 57 -5.08 -1.23 -33.16
C PHE A 57 -5.99 -2.17 -32.37
N ASN A 58 -7.28 -2.15 -32.68
CA ASN A 58 -8.28 -3.05 -32.13
C ASN A 58 -8.78 -3.93 -33.27
N GLY A 59 -8.27 -5.17 -33.32
CA GLY A 59 -8.48 -6.17 -34.36
C GLY A 59 -7.28 -7.12 -34.48
N ASP A 60 -7.39 -8.13 -35.36
CA ASP A 60 -6.40 -9.18 -35.51
C ASP A 60 -5.30 -8.84 -36.53
N LEU A 61 -4.08 -9.32 -36.28
CA LEU A 61 -2.92 -9.19 -37.17
C LEU A 61 -2.24 -10.55 -37.33
N ASP A 62 -1.94 -10.93 -38.57
CA ASP A 62 -1.15 -12.11 -38.90
C ASP A 62 -0.10 -11.77 -39.97
N ASP A 63 0.95 -12.58 -40.06
CA ASP A 63 1.90 -12.62 -41.18
C ASP A 63 2.67 -11.30 -41.45
N VAL A 64 3.12 -10.63 -40.39
CA VAL A 64 3.82 -9.33 -40.46
C VAL A 64 5.24 -9.44 -41.02
N ARG A 65 5.55 -8.66 -42.07
CA ARG A 65 6.88 -8.64 -42.73
C ARG A 65 7.42 -7.22 -42.94
N VAL A 66 8.75 -7.08 -42.83
CA VAL A 66 9.47 -5.82 -43.12
C VAL A 66 10.58 -6.10 -44.14
N TYR A 67 10.62 -5.30 -45.19
CA TYR A 67 11.60 -5.40 -46.27
C TYR A 67 12.57 -4.22 -46.21
N ASP A 68 13.85 -4.47 -46.52
CA ASP A 68 14.88 -3.43 -46.64
C ASP A 68 14.90 -2.80 -48.05
N GLU A 69 13.98 -3.20 -48.93
CA GLU A 69 13.76 -2.66 -50.26
C GLU A 69 12.29 -2.32 -50.52
N VAL A 70 12.05 -1.43 -51.49
CA VAL A 70 10.70 -1.11 -51.93
C VAL A 70 10.24 -2.16 -52.95
N LEU A 71 9.28 -3.00 -52.55
CA LEU A 71 8.66 -3.98 -53.42
C LEU A 71 7.93 -3.32 -54.60
N SER A 72 7.95 -3.97 -55.76
CA SER A 72 7.14 -3.53 -56.91
C SER A 72 5.67 -3.90 -56.73
N GLY A 73 4.77 -3.17 -57.40
CA GLY A 73 3.33 -3.47 -57.33
C GLY A 73 2.97 -4.91 -57.76
N ALA A 74 3.75 -5.52 -58.65
CA ALA A 74 3.56 -6.92 -59.02
C ALA A 74 3.95 -7.88 -57.88
N GLN A 75 5.07 -7.63 -57.19
CA GLN A 75 5.48 -8.44 -56.03
C GLN A 75 4.51 -8.30 -54.86
N ILE A 76 3.93 -7.12 -54.67
CA ILE A 76 2.91 -6.87 -53.64
C ILE A 76 1.59 -7.58 -53.98
N ALA A 77 1.21 -7.58 -55.25
CA ALA A 77 0.06 -8.36 -55.72
C ALA A 77 0.28 -9.86 -55.56
N ASP A 78 1.49 -10.36 -55.85
CA ASP A 78 1.81 -11.78 -55.65
C ASP A 78 1.76 -12.15 -54.15
N LEU A 79 2.31 -11.32 -53.26
CA LEU A 79 2.24 -11.53 -51.80
C LEU A 79 0.80 -11.55 -51.26
N ALA A 80 -0.08 -10.71 -51.80
CA ALA A 80 -1.48 -10.68 -51.40
C ALA A 80 -2.26 -11.94 -51.81
N ASN A 81 -1.73 -12.72 -52.75
CA ASN A 81 -2.39 -13.89 -53.34
C ASN A 81 -1.62 -15.19 -53.09
N THR A 82 -0.61 -15.20 -52.21
CA THR A 82 0.18 -16.41 -51.89
C THR A 82 0.35 -16.60 -50.39
N ASN A 83 0.08 -17.81 -49.90
CA ASN A 83 0.40 -18.21 -48.53
C ASN A 83 1.95 -18.22 -48.37
N PRO A 84 2.54 -17.63 -47.33
CA PRO A 84 3.90 -17.09 -47.44
C PRO A 84 5.05 -18.08 -47.18
N GLY A 85 4.80 -19.38 -47.35
CA GLY A 85 5.76 -20.47 -47.07
C GLY A 85 6.66 -20.91 -48.24
N GLY A 86 6.40 -20.53 -49.48
CA GLY A 86 7.23 -20.96 -50.63
C GLY A 86 7.24 -22.47 -50.91
N ILE A 87 6.12 -23.13 -50.64
CA ILE A 87 5.86 -24.57 -50.87
C ILE A 87 5.30 -24.80 -52.29
N SER A 88 5.58 -25.95 -52.89
CA SER A 88 5.07 -26.32 -54.22
C SER A 88 3.57 -26.61 -54.16
N ASP A 89 2.87 -26.17 -55.21
CA ASP A 89 1.45 -26.38 -55.52
C ASP A 89 1.43 -26.70 -57.03
N ALA A 90 1.53 -27.99 -57.36
CA ALA A 90 1.92 -28.45 -58.69
C ALA A 90 0.76 -28.46 -59.71
N ASP A 91 -0.48 -28.45 -59.26
CA ASP A 91 -1.68 -28.29 -60.07
C ASP A 91 -2.35 -26.90 -59.92
N SER A 92 -1.84 -26.05 -59.02
CA SER A 92 -2.21 -24.65 -58.86
C SER A 92 -3.65 -24.44 -58.41
N ASP A 93 -4.16 -25.33 -57.56
CA ASP A 93 -5.53 -25.31 -57.05
C ASP A 93 -5.70 -24.55 -55.74
N GLY A 94 -4.59 -24.12 -55.12
CA GLY A 94 -4.57 -23.33 -53.89
C GLY A 94 -4.27 -24.12 -52.62
N MET A 95 -4.17 -25.45 -52.70
CA MET A 95 -3.64 -26.31 -51.65
C MET A 95 -2.14 -26.56 -51.88
N THR A 96 -1.45 -27.20 -50.94
CA THR A 96 0.01 -27.39 -51.04
C THR A 96 0.33 -28.87 -51.23
N ASP A 97 1.29 -29.19 -52.10
CA ASP A 97 1.68 -30.58 -52.41
C ASP A 97 1.94 -31.40 -51.14
N GLN A 98 2.54 -30.76 -50.12
CA GLN A 98 2.87 -31.43 -48.86
C GLN A 98 1.63 -31.79 -48.04
N TRP A 99 0.64 -30.90 -47.98
CA TRP A 99 -0.61 -31.13 -47.26
C TRP A 99 -1.44 -32.20 -47.99
N GLU A 100 -1.56 -32.11 -49.32
CA GLU A 100 -2.33 -33.06 -50.12
C GLU A 100 -1.75 -34.48 -50.06
N ILE A 101 -0.42 -34.63 -50.15
CA ILE A 101 0.24 -35.94 -49.98
C ILE A 101 0.01 -36.50 -48.58
N ALA A 102 0.06 -35.64 -47.56
CA ALA A 102 -0.06 -36.06 -46.17
C ALA A 102 -1.47 -36.51 -45.82
N ASN A 103 -2.49 -35.80 -46.31
CA ASN A 103 -3.87 -35.97 -45.88
C ASN A 103 -4.73 -36.72 -46.91
N LEU A 104 -4.50 -36.56 -48.22
CA LEU A 104 -5.27 -37.21 -49.29
C LEU A 104 -4.50 -38.35 -49.99
N GLY A 105 -3.18 -38.40 -49.75
CA GLY A 105 -2.29 -39.45 -50.20
C GLY A 105 -1.55 -39.13 -51.51
N ALA A 106 -0.51 -39.92 -51.78
CA ALA A 106 0.35 -39.71 -52.94
C ALA A 106 -0.42 -39.84 -54.28
N GLY A 107 -0.33 -38.80 -55.11
CA GLY A 107 -1.06 -38.62 -56.35
C GLY A 107 -2.08 -37.48 -56.29
N ALA A 108 -2.46 -37.02 -55.09
CA ALA A 108 -3.35 -35.86 -54.91
C ALA A 108 -2.67 -34.56 -55.34
N GLU A 109 -1.36 -34.41 -55.10
CA GLU A 109 -0.57 -33.19 -55.40
C GLU A 109 -0.43 -32.83 -56.89
N THR A 110 -1.15 -33.48 -57.79
CA THR A 110 -1.12 -33.22 -59.23
C THR A 110 -2.50 -33.28 -59.89
N ASP A 111 -3.57 -33.36 -59.09
CA ASP A 111 -4.95 -33.55 -59.51
C ASP A 111 -5.88 -32.56 -58.79
N ASP A 112 -6.12 -31.42 -59.45
CA ASP A 112 -7.01 -30.30 -59.07
C ASP A 112 -8.51 -30.66 -58.90
N GLY A 113 -8.83 -31.94 -58.70
CA GLY A 113 -10.18 -32.48 -58.66
C GLY A 113 -10.73 -32.90 -60.03
N SER A 114 -9.99 -32.69 -61.13
CA SER A 114 -10.46 -33.03 -62.48
C SER A 114 -10.40 -34.53 -62.81
N GLY A 115 -9.54 -35.28 -62.13
CA GLY A 115 -9.43 -36.74 -62.18
C GLY A 115 -10.24 -37.41 -61.08
N ASN A 116 -9.83 -37.23 -59.83
CA ASN A 116 -10.54 -37.65 -58.63
C ASN A 116 -11.18 -36.44 -57.93
N PRO A 117 -12.53 -36.33 -57.88
CA PRO A 117 -13.19 -35.19 -57.24
C PRO A 117 -12.77 -34.94 -55.79
N ASP A 118 -12.34 -35.98 -55.08
CA ASP A 118 -11.94 -35.90 -53.66
C ASP A 118 -10.53 -35.31 -53.47
N TYR A 119 -9.76 -35.08 -54.54
CA TYR A 119 -8.39 -34.54 -54.45
C TYR A 119 -8.31 -33.02 -54.61
N GLY A 120 -9.29 -32.41 -55.27
CA GLY A 120 -9.29 -30.96 -55.44
C GLY A 120 -9.81 -30.20 -54.22
N PRO A 121 -9.74 -28.86 -54.24
CA PRO A 121 -10.07 -27.99 -53.10
C PRO A 121 -11.57 -28.00 -52.77
N SER A 122 -12.42 -28.46 -53.69
CA SER A 122 -13.86 -28.66 -53.47
C SER A 122 -14.24 -30.12 -53.18
N GLY A 123 -13.25 -30.99 -53.00
CA GLY A 123 -13.47 -32.37 -52.53
C GLY A 123 -13.89 -32.37 -51.06
N ASP A 124 -14.67 -33.38 -50.70
CA ASP A 124 -15.21 -33.62 -49.35
C ASP A 124 -15.20 -35.16 -49.17
N PRO A 125 -14.05 -35.73 -48.78
CA PRO A 125 -13.81 -37.18 -48.84
C PRO A 125 -14.54 -37.97 -47.76
N ASP A 126 -14.79 -37.36 -46.61
CA ASP A 126 -15.47 -37.95 -45.44
C ASP A 126 -16.95 -37.54 -45.32
N ALA A 127 -17.42 -36.63 -46.17
CA ALA A 127 -18.81 -36.22 -46.34
C ALA A 127 -19.39 -35.50 -45.12
N ASP A 128 -18.57 -34.69 -44.47
CA ASP A 128 -18.89 -33.89 -43.28
C ASP A 128 -19.42 -32.48 -43.63
N THR A 129 -19.41 -32.13 -44.93
CA THR A 129 -19.77 -30.85 -45.55
C THR A 129 -18.71 -29.75 -45.52
N SER A 130 -17.55 -30.01 -44.95
CA SER A 130 -16.33 -29.23 -45.10
C SER A 130 -15.60 -29.63 -46.39
N SER A 131 -15.06 -28.67 -47.12
CA SER A 131 -14.22 -28.97 -48.28
C SER A 131 -12.75 -29.06 -47.89
N ASN A 132 -11.96 -29.83 -48.64
CA ASN A 132 -10.51 -29.93 -48.46
C ASN A 132 -9.82 -28.55 -48.30
N PHE A 133 -10.31 -27.51 -48.99
CA PHE A 133 -9.78 -26.16 -48.85
C PHE A 133 -10.14 -25.49 -47.51
N GLU A 134 -11.38 -25.69 -47.04
CA GLU A 134 -11.81 -25.23 -45.72
C GLU A 134 -11.02 -25.94 -44.63
N GLU A 135 -10.84 -27.25 -44.73
CA GLU A 135 -10.06 -28.05 -43.79
C GLU A 135 -8.57 -27.72 -43.82
N PHE A 136 -8.02 -27.45 -45.00
CA PHE A 136 -6.67 -26.93 -45.15
C PHE A 136 -6.49 -25.60 -44.41
N THR A 137 -7.49 -24.72 -44.44
CA THR A 137 -7.43 -23.41 -43.76
C THR A 137 -7.68 -23.50 -42.25
N ARG A 138 -8.53 -24.43 -41.81
CA ARG A 138 -8.90 -24.65 -40.40
C ARG A 138 -7.97 -25.64 -39.69
N LEU A 139 -7.12 -26.34 -40.44
CA LEU A 139 -6.20 -27.36 -39.95
C LEU A 139 -6.92 -28.57 -39.31
N THR A 140 -8.05 -28.95 -39.90
CA THR A 140 -8.81 -30.17 -39.58
C THR A 140 -8.41 -31.33 -40.50
N ASN A 141 -8.97 -32.53 -40.31
CA ASN A 141 -8.55 -33.74 -41.01
C ASN A 141 -9.53 -34.18 -42.11
N PRO A 142 -9.17 -34.09 -43.42
CA PRO A 142 -10.08 -34.35 -44.57
C PRO A 142 -10.48 -35.81 -44.80
N LEU A 143 -10.19 -36.67 -43.83
CA LEU A 143 -10.58 -38.07 -43.84
C LEU A 143 -11.32 -38.46 -42.55
N ASP A 144 -11.62 -37.48 -41.69
CA ASP A 144 -12.21 -37.63 -40.38
C ASP A 144 -13.26 -36.55 -40.19
N ASN A 145 -14.51 -36.96 -40.22
CA ASN A 145 -15.66 -36.06 -40.30
C ASN A 145 -15.97 -35.31 -38.99
N ASP A 146 -15.12 -35.43 -37.98
CA ASP A 146 -15.25 -34.98 -36.58
C ASP A 146 -13.83 -35.04 -35.99
N THR A 147 -13.09 -33.93 -36.10
CA THR A 147 -11.64 -33.88 -35.87
C THR A 147 -11.27 -33.91 -34.37
N ASP A 148 -12.15 -33.46 -33.49
CA ASP A 148 -11.95 -33.40 -32.04
C ASP A 148 -12.77 -34.43 -31.24
N ASP A 149 -13.54 -35.28 -31.92
CA ASP A 149 -14.31 -36.40 -31.36
C ASP A 149 -15.45 -35.94 -30.40
N ASP A 150 -16.03 -34.76 -30.65
CA ASP A 150 -17.06 -34.12 -29.82
C ASP A 150 -18.50 -34.49 -30.27
N THR A 151 -18.64 -35.16 -31.42
CA THR A 151 -19.87 -35.58 -32.12
C THR A 151 -20.54 -34.59 -33.07
N ILE A 152 -19.98 -33.39 -33.22
CA ILE A 152 -20.32 -32.43 -34.27
C ILE A 152 -19.45 -32.74 -35.51
N LEU A 153 -19.90 -32.32 -36.70
CA LEU A 153 -19.12 -32.48 -37.93
C LEU A 153 -18.29 -31.21 -38.15
N ASP A 154 -17.04 -31.32 -38.59
CA ASP A 154 -16.18 -30.13 -38.80
C ASP A 154 -16.86 -29.07 -39.69
N GLY A 155 -17.60 -29.51 -40.71
CA GLY A 155 -18.38 -28.64 -41.59
C GLY A 155 -19.54 -27.86 -40.92
N TYR A 156 -19.97 -28.26 -39.73
CA TYR A 156 -20.97 -27.55 -38.91
C TYR A 156 -20.34 -26.57 -37.93
N GLU A 157 -19.02 -26.64 -37.75
CA GLU A 157 -18.29 -25.86 -36.77
C GLU A 157 -17.54 -24.73 -37.44
N THR A 158 -18.18 -23.56 -37.49
CA THR A 158 -17.70 -22.46 -38.32
C THR A 158 -16.67 -21.58 -37.61
N GLY A 159 -16.37 -21.80 -36.33
CA GLY A 159 -15.38 -21.03 -35.57
C GLY A 159 -15.74 -19.54 -35.46
N THR A 160 -17.02 -19.20 -35.64
CA THR A 160 -17.54 -17.84 -35.54
C THR A 160 -17.80 -17.41 -34.10
N LYS A 161 -17.65 -18.33 -33.14
CA LYS A 161 -17.93 -18.13 -31.71
C LYS A 161 -19.36 -17.65 -31.45
N THR A 162 -20.29 -18.11 -32.29
CA THR A 162 -21.68 -17.67 -32.25
C THR A 162 -22.57 -18.76 -32.82
N TRP A 163 -23.51 -19.26 -32.02
CA TRP A 163 -24.51 -20.21 -32.46
C TRP A 163 -25.42 -19.61 -33.55
N SER A 164 -25.47 -20.27 -34.71
CA SER A 164 -26.44 -19.97 -35.76
C SER A 164 -27.53 -21.03 -35.89
N SER A 165 -27.14 -22.32 -35.82
CA SER A 165 -28.05 -23.46 -35.84
C SER A 165 -27.30 -24.77 -35.54
N ALA A 166 -28.01 -25.88 -35.36
CA ALA A 166 -27.42 -27.22 -35.24
C ALA A 166 -26.64 -27.74 -36.49
N THR A 167 -26.49 -26.94 -37.53
CA THR A 167 -25.63 -27.23 -38.70
C THR A 167 -24.65 -26.08 -39.00
N ASP A 168 -24.51 -25.16 -38.04
CA ASP A 168 -23.62 -23.98 -38.02
C ASP A 168 -23.54 -23.53 -36.55
N THR A 169 -22.81 -24.30 -35.74
CA THR A 169 -22.75 -24.20 -34.26
C THR A 169 -21.85 -23.07 -33.80
N GLY A 170 -20.95 -22.58 -34.66
CA GLY A 170 -20.01 -21.52 -34.34
C GLY A 170 -18.78 -21.97 -33.55
N THR A 171 -18.76 -23.23 -33.10
CA THR A 171 -17.71 -23.89 -32.32
C THR A 171 -16.44 -24.13 -33.13
N ASN A 172 -15.37 -24.53 -32.45
CA ASN A 172 -14.05 -24.76 -33.01
C ASN A 172 -13.84 -26.26 -33.27
N PRO A 173 -13.68 -26.72 -34.54
CA PRO A 173 -13.59 -28.15 -34.92
C PRO A 173 -12.28 -28.84 -34.55
N LYS A 174 -11.61 -28.35 -33.53
CA LYS A 174 -10.34 -28.88 -33.01
C LYS A 174 -10.33 -28.88 -31.48
N ASP A 175 -11.44 -28.53 -30.89
CA ASP A 175 -11.61 -28.22 -29.49
C ASP A 175 -12.98 -28.73 -29.09
N ALA A 176 -13.02 -29.89 -28.44
CA ALA A 176 -14.26 -30.57 -28.13
C ALA A 176 -15.15 -29.85 -27.08
N ASP A 177 -14.65 -28.74 -26.55
CA ASP A 177 -15.18 -27.85 -25.52
C ASP A 177 -14.71 -26.42 -25.88
N SER A 178 -15.52 -25.67 -26.62
CA SER A 178 -15.12 -24.43 -27.30
C SER A 178 -15.09 -23.20 -26.40
N ASP A 179 -15.78 -23.24 -25.26
CA ASP A 179 -15.87 -22.19 -24.24
C ASP A 179 -15.19 -22.56 -22.91
N ASP A 180 -14.62 -23.76 -22.81
CA ASP A 180 -13.83 -24.27 -21.70
C ASP A 180 -14.65 -24.41 -20.39
N ASP A 181 -15.95 -24.67 -20.49
CA ASP A 181 -16.86 -24.82 -19.34
C ASP A 181 -16.85 -26.25 -18.75
N GLY A 182 -16.29 -27.23 -19.48
CA GLY A 182 -16.20 -28.63 -19.08
C GLY A 182 -17.32 -29.53 -19.62
N LEU A 183 -18.29 -28.98 -20.36
CA LEU A 183 -19.19 -29.70 -21.25
C LEU A 183 -18.52 -29.87 -22.62
N SER A 184 -19.12 -30.67 -23.49
CA SER A 184 -18.60 -30.87 -24.84
C SER A 184 -19.59 -30.30 -25.83
N ASP A 185 -19.11 -29.58 -26.83
CA ASP A 185 -19.95 -28.81 -27.76
C ASP A 185 -21.13 -29.64 -28.31
N GLY A 186 -20.90 -30.92 -28.64
CA GLY A 186 -21.92 -31.85 -29.14
C GLY A 186 -23.07 -32.20 -28.19
N VAL A 187 -22.94 -31.99 -26.88
CA VAL A 187 -24.06 -32.16 -25.91
C VAL A 187 -24.93 -30.90 -25.77
N GLU A 188 -24.47 -29.78 -26.32
CA GLU A 188 -25.06 -28.47 -26.14
C GLU A 188 -25.85 -28.03 -27.38
N ASN A 189 -27.03 -27.46 -27.12
CA ASN A 189 -27.92 -27.07 -28.21
C ASN A 189 -28.98 -26.07 -27.72
N PRO A 190 -28.77 -24.76 -27.91
CA PRO A 190 -29.67 -23.74 -27.37
C PRO A 190 -31.03 -23.68 -28.10
N ASP A 191 -31.20 -24.41 -29.21
CA ASP A 191 -32.50 -24.57 -29.88
C ASP A 191 -33.38 -25.67 -29.24
N LEU A 192 -32.84 -26.46 -28.32
CA LEU A 192 -33.52 -27.54 -27.60
C LEU A 192 -33.61 -27.24 -26.10
N PRO A 193 -34.64 -27.73 -25.39
CA PRO A 193 -34.73 -27.54 -23.95
C PRO A 193 -33.76 -28.46 -23.20
N TYR A 194 -33.31 -28.04 -22.01
CA TYR A 194 -32.61 -28.89 -21.06
C TYR A 194 -33.38 -30.20 -20.79
N LEU A 195 -32.65 -31.32 -20.82
CA LEU A 195 -33.18 -32.64 -20.50
C LEU A 195 -32.30 -33.38 -19.48
N ASP A 196 -30.99 -33.46 -19.74
CA ASP A 196 -29.96 -34.12 -18.94
C ASP A 196 -28.55 -33.79 -19.49
N GLU A 197 -27.51 -34.40 -18.93
CA GLU A 197 -26.09 -34.23 -19.32
C GLU A 197 -25.76 -34.51 -20.81
N ASN A 198 -26.67 -35.12 -21.59
CA ASN A 198 -26.46 -35.36 -23.03
C ASN A 198 -27.32 -34.43 -23.91
N GLN A 199 -28.03 -33.49 -23.29
CA GLN A 199 -28.80 -32.44 -23.94
C GLN A 199 -29.06 -31.33 -22.92
N THR A 200 -28.10 -30.44 -22.82
CA THR A 200 -28.00 -29.40 -21.79
C THR A 200 -28.88 -28.19 -22.11
N GLY A 201 -29.12 -27.92 -23.40
CA GLY A 201 -29.87 -26.73 -23.82
C GLY A 201 -29.08 -25.42 -23.70
N SER A 202 -27.80 -25.49 -23.35
CA SER A 202 -26.80 -24.40 -23.37
C SER A 202 -26.31 -24.09 -24.79
N ASP A 203 -25.65 -22.94 -24.96
CA ASP A 203 -24.92 -22.49 -26.15
C ASP A 203 -23.43 -22.83 -26.01
N PRO A 204 -22.85 -23.70 -26.87
CA PRO A 204 -21.45 -24.19 -26.77
C PRO A 204 -20.37 -23.13 -27.08
N ASN A 205 -20.70 -21.85 -26.96
CA ASN A 205 -19.76 -20.75 -27.17
C ASN A 205 -19.78 -19.77 -25.98
N LEU A 206 -20.48 -20.13 -24.91
CA LEU A 206 -20.74 -19.35 -23.71
C LEU A 206 -20.72 -20.26 -22.48
N ASP A 207 -19.65 -20.14 -21.68
CA ASP A 207 -19.51 -20.80 -20.37
C ASP A 207 -20.73 -20.61 -19.43
N ASP A 208 -21.44 -19.48 -19.54
CA ASP A 208 -22.71 -19.21 -18.85
C ASP A 208 -23.76 -18.75 -19.88
N SER A 209 -24.62 -19.68 -20.29
CA SER A 209 -25.56 -19.52 -21.40
C SER A 209 -26.68 -18.51 -21.13
N ASP A 210 -27.12 -18.39 -19.89
CA ASP A 210 -28.23 -17.51 -19.50
C ASP A 210 -27.80 -16.25 -18.71
N SER A 211 -26.50 -16.16 -18.43
CA SER A 211 -25.80 -15.06 -17.78
C SER A 211 -26.26 -14.82 -16.34
N ASP A 212 -26.54 -15.89 -15.60
CA ASP A 212 -26.99 -15.82 -14.20
C ASP A 212 -25.86 -16.03 -13.15
N GLY A 213 -24.67 -16.37 -13.62
CA GLY A 213 -23.42 -16.46 -12.86
C GLY A 213 -22.98 -17.88 -12.47
N PHE A 214 -23.67 -18.92 -12.95
CA PHE A 214 -23.22 -20.31 -12.87
C PHE A 214 -22.83 -20.79 -14.26
N SER A 215 -21.72 -21.53 -14.36
CA SER A 215 -21.34 -22.18 -15.61
C SER A 215 -22.32 -23.30 -15.95
N ASP A 216 -22.47 -23.61 -17.23
CA ASP A 216 -23.48 -24.57 -17.68
C ASP A 216 -23.18 -25.99 -17.13
N ASP A 217 -21.90 -26.35 -16.96
CA ASP A 217 -21.48 -27.60 -16.31
C ASP A 217 -21.92 -27.73 -14.84
N VAL A 218 -21.83 -26.64 -14.07
CA VAL A 218 -22.23 -26.55 -12.66
C VAL A 218 -23.74 -26.76 -12.54
N GLU A 219 -24.50 -26.13 -13.44
CA GLU A 219 -25.94 -26.26 -13.48
C GLU A 219 -26.39 -27.67 -13.88
N VAL A 220 -25.77 -28.25 -14.92
CA VAL A 220 -26.03 -29.63 -15.33
C VAL A 220 -25.71 -30.59 -14.18
N GLY A 221 -24.60 -30.38 -13.47
CA GLY A 221 -24.20 -31.15 -12.29
C GLY A 221 -25.19 -31.02 -11.12
N ALA A 222 -25.84 -29.87 -10.98
CA ALA A 222 -26.87 -29.58 -9.98
C ALA A 222 -28.29 -30.04 -10.37
N GLU A 223 -28.46 -30.66 -11.54
CA GLU A 223 -29.76 -31.00 -12.16
C GLU A 223 -30.65 -29.76 -12.42
N THR A 224 -30.04 -28.62 -12.77
CA THR A 224 -30.71 -27.36 -13.13
C THR A 224 -30.56 -27.01 -14.62
N ASP A 225 -31.31 -26.01 -15.11
CA ASP A 225 -31.52 -25.74 -16.55
C ASP A 225 -30.66 -24.53 -16.97
N PRO A 226 -29.53 -24.76 -17.68
CA PRO A 226 -28.57 -23.70 -18.03
C PRO A 226 -29.09 -22.63 -19.01
N GLY A 227 -30.27 -22.85 -19.58
CA GLY A 227 -30.92 -21.90 -20.48
C GLY A 227 -32.01 -21.05 -19.82
N ASP A 228 -32.23 -21.18 -18.50
CA ASP A 228 -33.26 -20.47 -17.75
C ASP A 228 -32.70 -19.81 -16.50
N ALA A 229 -32.38 -18.51 -16.62
CA ALA A 229 -31.79 -17.64 -15.57
C ALA A 229 -32.64 -17.46 -14.29
N MET A 230 -33.65 -18.30 -14.09
CA MET A 230 -34.46 -18.44 -12.89
C MET A 230 -34.34 -19.85 -12.26
N SER A 231 -33.51 -20.72 -12.83
CA SER A 231 -33.34 -22.14 -12.51
C SER A 231 -31.98 -22.40 -11.86
N PHE A 232 -31.74 -21.84 -10.69
CA PHE A 232 -30.43 -21.93 -10.03
C PHE A 232 -30.17 -23.26 -9.30
N PRO A 233 -28.90 -23.70 -9.21
CA PRO A 233 -28.44 -24.66 -8.22
C PRO A 233 -28.94 -24.32 -6.80
N ALA A 234 -29.19 -25.34 -5.98
CA ALA A 234 -29.63 -25.09 -4.61
C ALA A 234 -28.49 -24.44 -3.80
N PRO A 235 -28.76 -23.46 -2.91
CA PRO A 235 -27.73 -22.72 -2.14
C PRO A 235 -26.90 -23.55 -1.15
N THR A 236 -27.05 -24.88 -1.14
CA THR A 236 -26.19 -25.80 -0.39
C THR A 236 -24.96 -26.24 -1.18
N ASP A 237 -24.89 -25.91 -2.46
CA ASP A 237 -23.83 -26.32 -3.36
C ASP A 237 -23.04 -25.05 -3.77
N LEU A 238 -21.98 -24.75 -3.00
CA LEU A 238 -20.93 -23.77 -3.35
C LEU A 238 -20.14 -24.29 -4.57
N PRO A 239 -19.50 -23.42 -5.40
CA PRO A 239 -18.93 -22.08 -5.11
C PRO A 239 -19.88 -20.87 -5.25
N ILE A 240 -19.56 -19.75 -4.57
CA ILE A 240 -20.14 -18.42 -4.82
C ILE A 240 -19.02 -17.52 -5.39
N VAL A 241 -19.04 -17.29 -6.70
CA VAL A 241 -18.15 -16.35 -7.38
C VAL A 241 -18.97 -15.15 -7.84
N ASP A 242 -18.59 -13.93 -7.45
CA ASP A 242 -19.27 -12.71 -7.89
C ASP A 242 -18.23 -11.61 -8.16
N ASP A 243 -17.91 -11.43 -9.44
CA ASP A 243 -16.97 -10.43 -9.94
C ASP A 243 -17.55 -9.01 -9.95
N PHE A 244 -18.84 -8.88 -9.63
CA PHE A 244 -19.56 -7.62 -9.53
C PHE A 244 -19.70 -6.83 -10.87
N GLU A 245 -19.52 -7.47 -12.03
CA GLU A 245 -19.53 -6.82 -13.36
C GLU A 245 -20.94 -6.65 -13.98
N SER A 246 -21.93 -7.43 -13.53
CA SER A 246 -23.29 -7.47 -14.12
C SER A 246 -24.12 -6.18 -13.94
N GLY A 247 -23.61 -5.19 -13.21
CA GLY A 247 -24.26 -3.88 -13.02
C GLY A 247 -25.49 -3.88 -12.09
N SER A 248 -25.86 -5.03 -11.53
CA SER A 248 -26.82 -5.17 -10.43
C SER A 248 -26.41 -6.27 -9.46
N LEU A 249 -26.60 -6.07 -8.15
CA LEU A 249 -26.30 -7.07 -7.13
C LEU A 249 -27.09 -8.37 -7.39
N ASN A 250 -26.42 -9.52 -7.39
CA ASN A 250 -27.07 -10.82 -7.51
C ASN A 250 -27.94 -11.10 -6.26
N GLU A 251 -29.24 -10.80 -6.33
CA GLU A 251 -30.18 -10.99 -5.20
C GLU A 251 -30.51 -12.47 -4.91
N VAL A 252 -29.98 -13.40 -5.72
CA VAL A 252 -30.05 -14.84 -5.49
C VAL A 252 -29.02 -15.26 -4.45
N VAL A 253 -27.81 -14.72 -4.56
CA VAL A 253 -26.69 -14.97 -3.65
C VAL A 253 -26.74 -14.03 -2.45
N TRP A 254 -27.01 -12.76 -2.69
CA TRP A 254 -26.83 -11.69 -1.73
C TRP A 254 -28.14 -11.05 -1.30
N LEU A 255 -28.23 -10.69 -0.03
CA LEU A 255 -29.20 -9.74 0.48
C LEU A 255 -28.50 -8.47 0.95
N SER A 256 -29.15 -7.34 0.74
CA SER A 256 -28.70 -6.06 1.27
C SER A 256 -29.75 -5.38 2.15
N ASN A 257 -29.28 -4.64 3.16
CA ASN A 257 -30.06 -3.68 3.97
C ASN A 257 -31.31 -4.22 4.71
N LEU A 258 -31.11 -4.78 5.91
CA LEU A 258 -32.19 -5.02 6.87
C LEU A 258 -32.54 -3.74 7.65
N GLY A 259 -33.41 -2.89 7.09
CA GLY A 259 -34.15 -1.85 7.87
C GLY A 259 -33.33 -0.90 8.74
N ILE A 260 -32.12 -0.51 8.31
CA ILE A 260 -31.20 0.37 9.06
C ILE A 260 -31.74 1.83 9.07
N PRO A 261 -31.69 2.56 10.21
CA PRO A 261 -32.23 3.92 10.30
C PRO A 261 -31.52 4.95 9.38
N THR A 262 -32.28 5.97 8.97
CA THR A 262 -31.92 6.96 7.93
C THR A 262 -30.56 7.64 8.13
N GLY A 263 -29.66 7.49 7.14
CA GLY A 263 -28.34 8.13 7.14
C GLY A 263 -27.48 7.97 5.88
N GLY A 264 -27.98 7.36 4.79
CA GLY A 264 -27.19 7.12 3.57
C GLY A 264 -26.63 5.69 3.44
N ALA A 265 -27.06 4.76 4.30
CA ALA A 265 -26.77 3.33 4.16
C ALA A 265 -27.20 2.82 2.78
N ALA A 266 -26.25 2.37 1.98
CA ALA A 266 -26.50 1.73 0.71
C ALA A 266 -25.38 0.75 0.38
N VAL A 267 -25.76 -0.40 -0.17
CA VAL A 267 -24.89 -1.26 -0.95
C VAL A 267 -25.21 -0.91 -2.39
N VAL A 268 -24.25 -0.37 -3.12
CA VAL A 268 -24.44 0.11 -4.49
C VAL A 268 -23.50 -0.69 -5.38
N GLN A 269 -24.07 -1.47 -6.29
CA GLN A 269 -23.32 -2.07 -7.38
C GLN A 269 -22.84 -0.97 -8.33
N GLU A 270 -21.54 -0.91 -8.57
CA GLU A 270 -20.90 -0.10 -9.62
C GLU A 270 -20.16 -1.08 -10.55
N LEU A 271 -19.80 -0.67 -11.77
CA LEU A 271 -19.16 -1.59 -12.73
C LEU A 271 -17.83 -2.11 -12.13
N GLY A 272 -17.72 -3.43 -11.96
CA GLY A 272 -16.56 -4.13 -11.39
C GLY A 272 -16.39 -4.06 -9.88
N HIS A 273 -17.33 -3.48 -9.11
CA HIS A 273 -17.26 -3.50 -7.64
C HIS A 273 -18.57 -3.20 -6.91
N VAL A 274 -18.62 -3.56 -5.62
CA VAL A 274 -19.68 -3.14 -4.69
C VAL A 274 -19.17 -2.01 -3.81
N ARG A 275 -19.85 -0.86 -3.89
CA ARG A 275 -19.62 0.26 -2.97
C ARG A 275 -20.52 0.15 -1.74
N ILE A 276 -19.93 -0.09 -0.59
CA ILE A 276 -20.64 -0.15 0.70
C ILE A 276 -20.55 1.23 1.37
N THR A 277 -21.68 1.90 1.49
CA THR A 277 -21.75 3.30 1.97
C THR A 277 -22.59 3.43 3.22
N GLY A 278 -22.18 4.33 4.13
CA GLY A 278 -23.05 4.85 5.20
C GLY A 278 -23.70 3.80 6.10
N ARG A 279 -22.99 2.70 6.41
CA ARG A 279 -23.49 1.50 7.12
C ARG A 279 -24.30 0.53 6.27
N GLY A 280 -23.88 0.37 5.02
CA GLY A 280 -24.36 -0.71 4.16
C GLY A 280 -24.05 -2.07 4.79
N HIS A 281 -24.95 -3.01 4.55
CA HIS A 281 -24.87 -4.38 5.06
C HIS A 281 -25.21 -5.33 3.92
N LEU A 282 -24.24 -6.16 3.55
CA LEU A 282 -24.31 -7.17 2.50
C LEU A 282 -24.08 -8.54 3.16
N TYR A 283 -24.92 -9.52 2.87
CA TYR A 283 -24.81 -10.85 3.49
C TYR A 283 -25.38 -11.93 2.60
N THR A 284 -24.92 -13.16 2.78
CA THR A 284 -25.43 -14.31 2.03
C THR A 284 -26.90 -14.51 2.33
N ARG A 285 -27.72 -14.70 1.29
CA ARG A 285 -29.17 -14.92 1.42
C ARG A 285 -29.48 -16.16 2.25
N ASP A 286 -28.77 -17.23 1.95
CA ASP A 286 -28.90 -18.53 2.58
C ASP A 286 -27.72 -18.80 3.54
N GLN A 287 -27.91 -19.77 4.44
CA GLN A 287 -26.85 -20.21 5.38
C GLN A 287 -25.97 -21.24 4.69
N TYR A 288 -24.66 -21.09 4.84
CA TYR A 288 -23.71 -22.17 4.58
C TYR A 288 -23.56 -23.01 5.87
N ASP A 289 -23.00 -24.21 5.84
CA ASP A 289 -22.58 -24.88 7.08
C ASP A 289 -21.17 -25.42 6.89
N PRO A 290 -20.15 -24.72 7.42
CA PRO A 290 -18.77 -25.02 7.09
C PRO A 290 -18.34 -26.38 7.67
N GLU A 291 -19.01 -26.87 8.73
CA GLU A 291 -18.81 -28.22 9.26
C GLU A 291 -19.27 -29.32 8.30
N THR A 292 -20.19 -29.02 7.38
CA THR A 292 -20.74 -30.00 6.42
C THR A 292 -20.25 -29.81 4.99
N LEU A 293 -19.86 -28.58 4.62
CA LEU A 293 -19.42 -28.23 3.27
C LEU A 293 -17.91 -28.35 3.08
N GLY A 294 -17.11 -28.38 4.15
CA GLY A 294 -15.65 -28.59 4.05
C GLY A 294 -14.79 -27.40 4.47
N GLY A 295 -15.31 -26.45 5.26
CA GLY A 295 -14.64 -25.17 5.52
C GLY A 295 -14.91 -24.15 4.41
N LEU A 296 -14.41 -22.94 4.62
CA LEU A 296 -14.60 -21.79 3.74
C LEU A 296 -13.29 -21.09 3.42
N TYR A 297 -13.23 -20.61 2.19
CA TYR A 297 -12.26 -19.66 1.70
C TYR A 297 -12.99 -18.38 1.24
N ILE A 298 -12.44 -17.23 1.61
CA ILE A 298 -12.93 -15.92 1.17
C ILE A 298 -11.73 -15.09 0.75
N LYS A 299 -11.69 -14.64 -0.51
CA LYS A 299 -10.72 -13.63 -0.97
C LYS A 299 -11.43 -12.41 -1.53
N GLY A 300 -10.75 -11.28 -1.50
CA GLY A 300 -11.18 -10.12 -2.24
C GLY A 300 -10.31 -8.91 -2.02
N GLN A 301 -10.75 -7.78 -2.57
CA GLN A 301 -10.04 -6.51 -2.51
C GLN A 301 -10.85 -5.47 -1.75
N TRP A 302 -10.18 -4.71 -0.88
CA TRP A 302 -10.77 -3.62 -0.12
C TRP A 302 -9.96 -2.34 -0.31
N THR A 303 -10.63 -1.28 -0.78
CA THR A 303 -10.01 0.04 -0.94
C THR A 303 -10.43 0.96 0.20
N PHE A 304 -9.48 1.34 1.05
CA PHE A 304 -9.70 2.33 2.11
C PHE A 304 -9.69 3.72 1.49
N THR A 305 -10.74 4.52 1.63
CA THR A 305 -10.82 5.84 0.95
C THR A 305 -10.45 7.00 1.86
N GLY A 306 -10.30 6.75 3.16
CA GLY A 306 -9.73 7.66 4.15
C GLY A 306 -10.71 8.06 5.26
N GLY A 307 -10.20 8.20 6.49
CA GLY A 307 -10.99 8.56 7.67
C GLY A 307 -10.97 7.46 8.71
N ASP A 308 -12.14 7.13 9.27
CA ASP A 308 -12.32 5.97 10.18
C ASP A 308 -12.91 4.81 9.36
N ASP A 309 -12.24 4.43 8.27
CA ASP A 309 -12.72 3.35 7.40
C ASP A 309 -12.37 1.99 8.05
N PHE A 310 -13.25 1.01 7.89
CA PHE A 310 -13.13 -0.33 8.46
C PHE A 310 -13.50 -1.39 7.42
N LEU A 311 -12.66 -2.42 7.28
CA LEU A 311 -13.03 -3.70 6.70
C LEU A 311 -13.57 -4.58 7.83
N GLN A 312 -14.81 -5.05 7.71
CA GLN A 312 -15.41 -5.98 8.68
C GLN A 312 -16.14 -7.09 7.94
N ILE A 313 -15.63 -8.30 8.09
CA ILE A 313 -16.19 -9.53 7.53
C ILE A 313 -16.54 -10.45 8.68
N LEU A 314 -17.73 -11.03 8.66
CA LEU A 314 -18.10 -12.06 9.62
C LEU A 314 -18.39 -13.40 8.96
N THR A 315 -17.82 -14.45 9.55
CA THR A 315 -18.24 -15.84 9.35
C THR A 315 -19.08 -16.32 10.52
N ARG A 316 -19.78 -17.44 10.33
CA ARG A 316 -20.64 -18.12 11.30
C ARG A 316 -21.61 -17.15 12.01
N THR A 317 -22.12 -16.16 11.26
CA THR A 317 -22.95 -15.09 11.81
C THR A 317 -24.44 -15.34 11.63
N ASP A 318 -25.24 -14.70 12.48
CA ASP A 318 -26.70 -14.66 12.33
C ASP A 318 -27.16 -13.69 11.22
N ALA A 319 -26.24 -12.90 10.64
CA ALA A 319 -26.51 -11.85 9.64
C ALA A 319 -27.68 -10.92 10.04
N VAL A 320 -27.89 -10.71 11.34
CA VAL A 320 -28.96 -9.86 11.85
C VAL A 320 -28.36 -8.57 12.39
N PRO A 321 -28.51 -7.43 11.67
CA PRO A 321 -28.10 -6.13 12.15
C PRO A 321 -28.77 -5.77 13.47
N ALA A 322 -27.96 -5.32 14.42
CA ALA A 322 -28.35 -4.89 15.75
C ALA A 322 -27.72 -3.54 16.11
N GLY A 323 -28.41 -2.78 16.97
CA GLY A 323 -27.89 -1.54 17.53
C GLY A 323 -27.95 -0.31 16.60
N GLN A 324 -27.22 0.74 16.98
CA GLN A 324 -27.24 2.04 16.29
C GLN A 324 -26.41 2.04 14.99
N TYR A 325 -25.50 1.08 14.82
CA TYR A 325 -24.52 1.05 13.73
C TYR A 325 -24.80 -0.02 12.67
N GLY A 326 -25.81 -0.88 12.84
CA GLY A 326 -26.18 -1.91 11.85
C GLY A 326 -25.27 -3.15 11.86
N GLU A 327 -24.46 -3.34 12.90
CA GLU A 327 -23.53 -4.47 13.07
C GLU A 327 -24.28 -5.74 13.47
N THR A 328 -23.81 -6.91 13.05
CA THR A 328 -24.37 -8.21 13.46
C THR A 328 -24.18 -8.46 14.96
N GLN A 329 -25.11 -9.18 15.59
CA GLN A 329 -25.06 -9.40 17.04
C GLN A 329 -24.10 -10.54 17.42
N ASN A 330 -24.01 -11.56 16.58
CA ASN A 330 -23.19 -12.75 16.84
C ASN A 330 -22.42 -13.15 15.59
N GLY A 331 -21.23 -13.74 15.78
CA GLY A 331 -20.39 -14.23 14.70
C GLY A 331 -18.91 -14.23 15.08
N ILE A 332 -18.09 -14.71 14.17
CA ILE A 332 -16.63 -14.53 14.19
C ILE A 332 -16.34 -13.35 13.27
N GLU A 333 -15.63 -12.36 13.76
CA GLU A 333 -15.36 -11.12 13.05
C GLU A 333 -13.88 -11.00 12.73
N PHE A 334 -13.62 -10.80 11.45
CA PHE A 334 -12.34 -10.42 10.86
C PHE A 334 -12.39 -8.93 10.60
N ASN A 335 -11.49 -8.18 11.23
CA ASN A 335 -11.57 -6.73 11.25
C ASN A 335 -10.23 -6.09 10.95
N ALA A 336 -10.23 -5.09 10.06
CA ALA A 336 -9.10 -4.21 9.79
C ALA A 336 -9.54 -2.73 9.84
N SER A 337 -8.72 -1.84 10.42
CA SER A 337 -9.08 -0.44 10.70
C SER A 337 -7.92 0.52 10.49
N GLN A 338 -8.17 1.59 9.74
CA GLN A 338 -7.20 2.68 9.52
C GLN A 338 -6.90 3.50 10.80
N THR A 339 -7.90 3.93 11.57
CA THR A 339 -7.66 4.89 12.67
C THR A 339 -7.26 4.30 14.02
N ASN A 340 -7.41 2.99 14.21
CA ASN A 340 -7.01 2.33 15.47
C ASN A 340 -5.91 1.27 15.27
N GLY A 341 -5.33 1.16 14.06
CA GLY A 341 -4.34 0.12 13.73
C GLY A 341 -4.81 -1.28 14.08
N GLY A 342 -6.12 -1.52 13.97
CA GLY A 342 -6.75 -2.71 14.55
C GLY A 342 -6.97 -3.76 13.49
N PHE A 343 -6.05 -4.72 13.40
CA PHE A 343 -6.17 -5.97 12.65
C PHE A 343 -6.33 -7.14 13.65
N ASP A 344 -7.51 -7.76 13.65
CA ASP A 344 -7.83 -8.82 14.63
C ASP A 344 -8.89 -9.82 14.13
N ILE A 345 -8.84 -11.03 14.70
CA ILE A 345 -9.96 -11.98 14.75
C ILE A 345 -10.61 -11.86 16.12
N ARG A 346 -11.92 -11.62 16.18
CA ARG A 346 -12.65 -11.47 17.44
C ARG A 346 -14.04 -12.08 17.41
N VAL A 347 -14.57 -12.40 18.59
CA VAL A 347 -15.93 -12.93 18.71
C VAL A 347 -16.93 -11.82 18.96
N ARG A 348 -18.01 -11.83 18.17
CA ARG A 348 -19.25 -11.09 18.46
C ARG A 348 -20.22 -11.98 19.24
N GLY A 349 -20.76 -11.43 20.32
CA GLY A 349 -21.74 -12.12 21.16
C GLY A 349 -21.10 -13.11 22.13
N SER A 350 -21.82 -14.20 22.41
CA SER A 350 -21.39 -15.21 23.41
C SER A 350 -21.47 -16.65 22.90
N GLN A 351 -21.64 -16.82 21.59
CA GLN A 351 -21.83 -18.13 20.95
C GLN A 351 -20.52 -18.87 20.67
N PHE A 352 -19.43 -18.13 20.51
CA PHE A 352 -18.09 -18.64 20.26
C PHE A 352 -17.13 -18.22 21.37
N THR A 353 -16.00 -18.90 21.46
CA THR A 353 -14.86 -18.51 22.29
C THR A 353 -13.61 -18.90 21.54
N LEU A 354 -12.68 -17.96 21.38
CA LEU A 354 -11.39 -18.18 20.74
C LEU A 354 -10.32 -18.53 21.77
N SER A 355 -9.23 -19.12 21.30
CA SER A 355 -8.12 -19.55 22.14
C SER A 355 -7.25 -18.38 22.61
N GLY A 356 -7.31 -17.24 21.90
CA GLY A 356 -6.72 -15.97 22.26
C GLY A 356 -7.55 -14.75 21.82
N ASN A 357 -6.94 -13.57 21.95
CA ASN A 357 -7.27 -12.35 21.20
C ASN A 357 -5.92 -11.91 20.64
N GLN A 358 -5.57 -12.38 19.45
CA GLN A 358 -4.34 -11.94 18.79
C GLN A 358 -4.69 -10.71 17.96
N LYS A 359 -4.23 -9.56 18.46
CA LYS A 359 -4.03 -8.36 17.64
C LYS A 359 -2.69 -8.57 16.94
N SER A 360 -2.62 -8.43 15.62
CA SER A 360 -1.30 -8.24 15.01
C SER A 360 -0.78 -6.83 15.33
N GLY A 361 0.49 -6.61 15.00
CA GLY A 361 1.11 -5.29 14.86
C GLY A 361 0.40 -4.36 13.86
N ALA A 362 1.00 -3.19 13.67
CA ALA A 362 0.34 -2.01 13.12
C ALA A 362 0.53 -1.85 11.61
N ILE A 363 -0.36 -2.43 10.78
CA ILE A 363 -0.50 -1.91 9.41
C ILE A 363 -1.09 -0.50 9.46
N ASP A 364 -0.31 0.50 9.01
CA ASP A 364 -0.82 1.83 8.71
C ASP A 364 -1.56 1.81 7.36
N PHE A 365 -2.84 1.42 7.39
CA PHE A 365 -3.67 1.39 6.19
C PHE A 365 -3.74 2.77 5.54
N LYS A 366 -3.16 2.92 4.36
CA LYS A 366 -3.12 4.18 3.61
C LYS A 366 -4.44 4.47 2.89
N ALA A 367 -4.90 5.72 2.98
CA ALA A 367 -6.06 6.18 2.25
C ALA A 367 -5.78 6.22 0.74
N GLY A 368 -6.67 5.64 -0.05
CA GLY A 368 -6.57 5.48 -1.50
C GLY A 368 -5.86 4.20 -1.95
N THR A 369 -5.40 3.36 -1.01
CA THR A 369 -4.73 2.09 -1.32
C THR A 369 -5.71 0.93 -1.28
N THR A 370 -5.55 0.02 -2.24
CA THR A 370 -6.28 -1.25 -2.33
C THR A 370 -5.48 -2.35 -1.66
N TYR A 371 -6.13 -3.13 -0.82
CA TYR A 371 -5.55 -4.26 -0.11
C TYR A 371 -6.25 -5.53 -0.56
N GLU A 372 -5.48 -6.58 -0.77
CA GLU A 372 -5.96 -7.93 -0.97
C GLU A 372 -6.07 -8.61 0.39
N PHE A 373 -7.17 -9.33 0.61
CA PHE A 373 -7.37 -10.08 1.83
C PHE A 373 -7.76 -11.51 1.53
N VAL A 374 -7.37 -12.41 2.44
CA VAL A 374 -7.73 -13.82 2.44
C VAL A 374 -8.19 -14.21 3.84
N ILE A 375 -9.32 -14.90 3.92
CA ILE A 375 -9.84 -15.50 5.15
C ILE A 375 -10.06 -16.98 4.90
N THR A 376 -9.58 -17.82 5.82
CA THR A 376 -9.95 -19.23 5.88
C THR A 376 -10.64 -19.55 7.19
N ASP A 377 -11.74 -20.31 7.12
CA ASP A 377 -12.44 -20.90 8.25
C ASP A 377 -12.59 -22.39 7.95
N ASP A 378 -11.78 -23.24 8.56
CA ASP A 378 -11.72 -24.69 8.26
C ASP A 378 -13.02 -25.46 8.59
N GLY A 379 -14.04 -24.78 9.09
CA GLY A 379 -15.31 -25.36 9.53
C GLY A 379 -15.23 -26.08 10.87
N ALA A 380 -14.04 -26.39 11.36
CA ALA A 380 -13.77 -26.91 12.68
C ALA A 380 -13.31 -25.78 13.61
N ASP A 381 -12.00 -25.66 13.78
CA ASP A 381 -11.40 -24.83 14.81
C ASP A 381 -10.48 -23.74 14.21
N ALA A 382 -9.72 -24.00 13.14
CA ALA A 382 -8.69 -23.09 12.63
C ALA A 382 -9.24 -21.92 11.80
N LEU A 383 -8.76 -20.72 12.12
CA LEU A 383 -9.11 -19.47 11.44
C LEU A 383 -7.81 -18.79 11.02
N VAL A 384 -7.75 -18.29 9.78
CA VAL A 384 -6.64 -17.46 9.28
C VAL A 384 -7.22 -16.22 8.62
N PHE A 385 -6.57 -15.08 8.82
CA PHE A 385 -6.85 -13.83 8.14
C PHE A 385 -5.54 -13.16 7.77
N CYS A 386 -5.32 -13.04 6.46
CA CYS A 386 -4.18 -12.36 5.88
C CYS A 386 -4.68 -11.14 5.11
N ILE A 387 -3.91 -10.06 5.11
CA ILE A 387 -4.17 -8.86 4.31
C ILE A 387 -2.84 -8.27 3.84
N TRP A 388 -2.76 -7.77 2.61
CA TRP A 388 -1.56 -7.11 2.09
C TRP A 388 -1.90 -6.03 1.06
N GLU A 389 -0.98 -5.10 0.83
CA GLU A 389 -1.12 -4.09 -0.23
C GLU A 389 -1.07 -4.77 -1.60
N GLN A 390 -2.01 -4.43 -2.49
CA GLN A 390 -2.11 -5.09 -3.81
C GLN A 390 -0.76 -5.06 -4.56
N GLY A 391 -0.26 -6.24 -4.90
CA GLY A 391 1.02 -6.42 -5.58
C GLY A 391 2.27 -6.22 -4.72
N ASN A 392 2.13 -6.10 -3.39
CA ASN A 392 3.24 -5.95 -2.44
C ASN A 392 2.99 -6.71 -1.12
N ARG A 393 3.42 -7.97 -1.07
CA ARG A 393 3.26 -8.86 0.09
C ARG A 393 4.21 -8.54 1.25
N ALA A 394 5.24 -7.72 1.03
CA ALA A 394 6.12 -7.24 2.11
C ALA A 394 5.44 -6.24 3.06
N ASN A 395 4.28 -5.70 2.69
CA ASN A 395 3.41 -4.90 3.57
C ASN A 395 2.19 -5.74 4.00
N ALA A 396 2.41 -6.98 4.40
CA ALA A 396 1.35 -7.90 4.82
C ALA A 396 1.10 -7.81 6.33
N ALA A 397 -0.05 -8.34 6.75
CA ALA A 397 -0.25 -8.77 8.12
C ALA A 397 -1.10 -10.03 8.12
N GLY A 398 -0.80 -10.88 9.08
CA GLY A 398 -1.44 -12.17 9.28
C GLY A 398 -1.85 -12.35 10.73
N VAL A 399 -3.03 -12.93 10.93
CA VAL A 399 -3.45 -13.47 12.22
C VAL A 399 -4.10 -14.81 12.00
N SER A 400 -3.79 -15.75 12.89
CA SER A 400 -4.50 -17.02 12.97
C SER A 400 -4.96 -17.27 14.40
N ASP A 401 -6.08 -17.96 14.59
CA ASP A 401 -6.58 -18.37 15.91
C ASP A 401 -7.35 -19.69 15.78
N SER A 402 -7.80 -20.24 16.90
CA SER A 402 -8.64 -21.42 16.96
C SER A 402 -9.89 -21.23 17.81
N ILE A 403 -11.02 -21.75 17.33
CA ILE A 403 -12.28 -21.82 18.06
C ILE A 403 -12.17 -22.89 19.14
N VAL A 404 -12.39 -22.51 20.40
CA VAL A 404 -12.31 -23.42 21.57
C VAL A 404 -13.68 -24.05 21.88
N SER A 405 -14.77 -23.38 21.50
CA SER A 405 -16.12 -23.95 21.56
C SER A 405 -17.12 -23.13 20.74
N SER A 406 -18.08 -23.82 20.11
CA SER A 406 -19.21 -23.22 19.37
C SER A 406 -20.56 -23.70 19.91
N SER A 407 -21.57 -22.83 19.81
CA SER A 407 -22.98 -23.15 20.08
C SER A 407 -23.94 -22.54 19.05
N ALA A 408 -23.41 -22.07 17.92
CA ALA A 408 -24.19 -21.42 16.88
C ALA A 408 -24.98 -22.44 16.03
N THR A 409 -26.08 -21.97 15.45
CA THR A 409 -26.92 -22.74 14.51
C THR A 409 -27.22 -21.93 13.24
N TYR A 410 -26.47 -20.85 13.04
CA TYR A 410 -26.62 -19.89 11.95
C TYR A 410 -25.22 -19.60 11.42
N ASN A 411 -25.09 -19.59 10.10
CA ASN A 411 -23.82 -19.52 9.42
C ASN A 411 -24.01 -18.73 8.12
N HIS A 412 -24.14 -17.42 8.25
CA HIS A 412 -24.11 -16.50 7.11
C HIS A 412 -22.72 -15.85 6.99
N ILE A 413 -22.38 -15.36 5.80
CA ILE A 413 -21.22 -14.48 5.60
C ILE A 413 -21.79 -13.07 5.52
N ALA A 414 -21.21 -12.12 6.25
CA ALA A 414 -21.65 -10.74 6.21
C ALA A 414 -20.49 -9.77 6.07
N PHE A 415 -20.62 -8.87 5.10
CA PHE A 415 -19.74 -7.75 4.85
C PHE A 415 -20.43 -6.47 5.33
N HIS A 416 -19.72 -5.65 6.09
CA HIS A 416 -20.26 -4.37 6.53
C HIS A 416 -19.20 -3.30 6.71
N ASN A 417 -19.65 -2.06 6.67
CA ASN A 417 -18.82 -0.89 6.88
C ASN A 417 -19.41 -0.03 8.02
N ARG A 418 -18.57 0.46 8.94
CA ARG A 418 -18.97 1.22 10.13
C ARG A 418 -19.09 2.75 9.92
N GLU A 419 -18.86 3.23 8.72
CA GLU A 419 -18.69 4.66 8.45
C GLU A 419 -19.83 5.60 8.93
N GLY A 420 -19.44 6.81 9.35
CA GLY A 420 -20.37 7.91 9.63
C GLY A 420 -21.03 8.44 8.36
N GLY A 421 -22.17 9.14 8.49
CA GLY A 421 -22.95 9.59 7.34
C GLY A 421 -22.15 10.48 6.37
N GLY A 422 -21.83 9.96 5.18
CA GLY A 422 -21.19 10.69 4.09
C GLY A 422 -19.85 10.12 3.57
N ARG A 423 -19.35 9.01 4.12
CA ARG A 423 -18.16 8.29 3.63
C ARG A 423 -18.56 7.01 2.86
N SER A 424 -17.65 6.44 2.07
CA SER A 424 -17.85 5.14 1.38
C SER A 424 -16.55 4.35 1.25
N SER A 425 -16.59 3.03 1.40
CA SER A 425 -15.50 2.13 0.97
C SER A 425 -15.93 1.29 -0.25
N ASN A 426 -14.94 0.79 -0.99
CA ASN A 426 -15.16 -0.12 -2.11
C ASN A 426 -14.70 -1.53 -1.72
N LEU A 427 -15.58 -2.51 -1.95
CA LEU A 427 -15.30 -3.94 -1.91
C LEU A 427 -15.34 -4.44 -3.36
N GLU A 428 -14.25 -5.05 -3.82
CA GLU A 428 -14.05 -5.44 -5.23
C GLU A 428 -13.60 -6.91 -5.30
N GLY A 429 -13.98 -7.63 -6.36
CA GLY A 429 -13.55 -9.01 -6.67
C GLY A 429 -13.68 -10.00 -5.50
N VAL A 430 -14.91 -10.25 -5.01
CA VAL A 430 -15.12 -11.19 -3.90
C VAL A 430 -15.36 -12.59 -4.44
N GLU A 431 -14.56 -13.52 -3.99
CA GLU A 431 -14.74 -14.95 -4.26
C GLU A 431 -14.88 -15.70 -2.94
N ILE A 432 -15.92 -16.52 -2.85
CA ILE A 432 -16.23 -17.37 -1.70
C ILE A 432 -16.32 -18.80 -2.20
N ASP A 433 -15.43 -19.64 -1.71
CA ASP A 433 -15.37 -21.04 -2.10
C ASP A 433 -15.35 -21.98 -0.89
N VAL A 434 -15.59 -23.26 -1.17
CA VAL A 434 -15.31 -24.36 -0.27
C VAL A 434 -13.80 -24.49 -0.12
N LEU A 435 -13.37 -24.71 1.12
CA LEU A 435 -11.98 -25.03 1.38
C LEU A 435 -11.71 -26.49 0.97
N THR A 436 -11.12 -26.70 -0.20
CA THR A 436 -10.66 -28.02 -0.65
C THR A 436 -9.23 -28.27 -0.19
N ASP A 437 -8.97 -29.50 0.25
CA ASP A 437 -7.65 -29.99 0.64
C ASP A 437 -7.56 -31.44 0.10
N SER A 438 -7.10 -31.55 -1.14
CA SER A 438 -7.17 -32.75 -1.97
C SER A 438 -6.34 -33.91 -1.41
N ASP A 439 -5.30 -33.62 -0.63
CA ASP A 439 -4.44 -34.63 -0.01
C ASP A 439 -4.52 -34.71 1.53
N SER A 440 -5.33 -33.84 2.13
CA SER A 440 -5.61 -33.77 3.56
C SER A 440 -4.36 -33.49 4.41
N ASP A 441 -3.45 -32.65 3.94
CA ASP A 441 -2.24 -32.27 4.65
C ASP A 441 -2.38 -31.03 5.54
N GLY A 442 -3.53 -30.34 5.44
CA GLY A 442 -3.87 -29.17 6.23
C GLY A 442 -3.65 -27.84 5.51
N MET A 443 -3.16 -27.85 4.28
CA MET A 443 -3.10 -26.69 3.39
C MET A 443 -4.21 -26.77 2.34
N PRO A 444 -4.93 -25.67 2.06
CA PRO A 444 -5.94 -25.67 1.01
C PRO A 444 -5.33 -25.70 -0.41
N ASP A 445 -5.99 -26.38 -1.34
CA ASP A 445 -5.57 -26.50 -2.76
C ASP A 445 -5.34 -25.12 -3.40
N PHE A 446 -6.22 -24.14 -3.14
CA PHE A 446 -6.07 -22.79 -3.69
C PHE A 446 -4.79 -22.11 -3.19
N TRP A 447 -4.44 -22.33 -1.92
CA TRP A 447 -3.25 -21.71 -1.32
C TRP A 447 -2.00 -22.37 -1.88
N GLU A 448 -2.03 -23.69 -2.07
CA GLU A 448 -0.97 -24.40 -2.77
C GLU A 448 -0.77 -23.84 -4.19
N GLU A 449 -1.84 -23.64 -4.95
CA GLU A 449 -1.78 -23.08 -6.30
C GLU A 449 -1.21 -21.65 -6.32
N ASP A 450 -1.77 -20.75 -5.50
CA ASP A 450 -1.35 -19.34 -5.41
C ASP A 450 0.13 -19.19 -5.00
N ASN A 451 0.65 -20.14 -4.23
CA ASN A 451 2.05 -20.13 -3.76
C ASN A 451 2.96 -21.12 -4.52
N GLY A 452 2.46 -21.67 -5.64
CA GLY A 452 3.20 -22.53 -6.56
C GLY A 452 3.69 -23.84 -5.93
N LEU A 453 2.95 -24.37 -4.96
CA LEU A 453 3.07 -25.73 -4.43
C LEU A 453 2.29 -26.72 -5.32
N LEU A 454 2.31 -28.00 -4.96
CA LEU A 454 1.74 -29.06 -5.80
C LEU A 454 0.43 -29.59 -5.24
N VAL A 455 -0.68 -29.03 -5.73
CA VAL A 455 -2.05 -29.48 -5.38
C VAL A 455 -2.17 -31.01 -5.39
N GLY A 456 -2.67 -31.56 -4.28
CA GLY A 456 -2.88 -32.99 -4.09
C GLY A 456 -1.61 -33.80 -3.80
N THR A 457 -0.52 -33.14 -3.41
CA THR A 457 0.70 -33.76 -2.89
C THR A 457 1.01 -33.30 -1.47
N ASN A 458 0.85 -34.19 -0.49
CA ASN A 458 1.15 -33.88 0.92
C ASN A 458 2.58 -33.38 1.11
N ASP A 459 2.74 -32.06 1.14
CA ASP A 459 3.99 -31.32 1.21
C ASP A 459 3.96 -30.25 2.32
N ALA A 460 2.90 -30.20 3.13
CA ALA A 460 2.77 -29.39 4.34
C ALA A 460 3.98 -29.40 5.29
N GLY A 461 4.76 -30.49 5.30
CA GLY A 461 5.96 -30.64 6.13
C GLY A 461 7.28 -30.36 5.42
N ASP A 462 7.24 -30.01 4.14
CA ASP A 462 8.40 -29.54 3.38
C ASP A 462 8.65 -28.05 3.68
N ASP A 463 9.88 -27.62 3.42
CA ASP A 463 10.39 -26.26 3.63
C ASP A 463 11.00 -25.84 2.29
N LYS A 464 10.23 -25.08 1.51
CA LYS A 464 10.48 -24.89 0.08
C LYS A 464 11.61 -23.92 -0.20
N ASP A 465 11.79 -22.89 0.62
CA ASP A 465 12.82 -21.86 0.47
C ASP A 465 13.99 -21.99 1.46
N SER A 466 13.91 -22.94 2.41
CA SER A 466 14.95 -23.29 3.38
C SER A 466 15.20 -22.22 4.44
N ASP A 467 14.12 -21.65 4.97
CA ASP A 467 14.13 -20.62 6.01
C ASP A 467 13.86 -21.16 7.44
N ASP A 468 13.59 -22.47 7.57
CA ASP A 468 13.22 -23.22 8.77
C ASP A 468 11.72 -23.17 9.17
N LEU A 469 10.83 -22.64 8.33
CA LEU A 469 9.37 -22.86 8.37
C LEU A 469 8.96 -23.97 7.38
N THR A 470 7.98 -24.77 7.77
CA THR A 470 7.32 -25.69 6.82
C THR A 470 6.20 -24.95 6.08
N ASN A 471 5.84 -25.38 4.86
CA ASN A 471 4.74 -24.81 4.07
C ASN A 471 3.46 -24.58 4.91
N LEU A 472 3.10 -25.51 5.80
CA LEU A 472 1.92 -25.36 6.68
C LEU A 472 2.07 -24.24 7.73
N GLN A 473 3.29 -24.04 8.26
CA GLN A 473 3.57 -22.94 9.19
C GLN A 473 3.51 -21.60 8.48
N GLU A 474 3.95 -21.55 7.22
CA GLU A 474 3.88 -20.35 6.39
C GLU A 474 2.44 -19.99 6.04
N PHE A 475 1.62 -20.98 5.68
CA PHE A 475 0.18 -20.79 5.54
C PHE A 475 -0.46 -20.18 6.80
N LEU A 476 -0.12 -20.69 7.98
CA LEU A 476 -0.68 -20.21 9.26
C LEU A 476 -0.13 -18.84 9.70
N SER A 477 1.06 -18.46 9.21
CA SER A 477 1.75 -17.21 9.53
C SER A 477 1.59 -16.15 8.43
N CYS A 478 0.90 -16.49 7.33
CA CYS A 478 0.70 -15.65 6.15
C CYS A 478 1.98 -15.26 5.38
N THR A 479 3.08 -15.98 5.57
CA THR A 479 4.36 -15.77 4.85
C THR A 479 4.34 -16.41 3.45
N ASP A 480 5.37 -16.16 2.64
CA ASP A 480 5.48 -16.69 1.28
C ASP A 480 6.43 -17.91 1.23
N PRO A 481 5.95 -19.14 0.95
CA PRO A 481 6.76 -20.37 0.90
C PRO A 481 7.83 -20.41 -0.20
N SER A 482 7.96 -19.35 -0.99
CA SER A 482 9.01 -19.19 -1.97
C SER A 482 10.01 -18.10 -1.62
N ASN A 483 9.85 -17.43 -0.49
CA ASN A 483 10.66 -16.29 -0.06
C ASN A 483 11.04 -16.35 1.43
N SER A 484 12.32 -16.64 1.68
CA SER A 484 12.83 -16.90 3.04
C SER A 484 12.94 -15.67 3.96
N ASP A 485 12.35 -14.54 3.57
CA ASP A 485 12.45 -13.19 4.14
C ASP A 485 11.30 -12.38 3.53
N THR A 486 10.07 -12.61 4.01
CA THR A 486 8.82 -12.15 3.39
C THR A 486 8.70 -10.63 3.40
N ASP A 487 9.14 -9.97 4.46
CA ASP A 487 9.07 -8.51 4.62
C ASP A 487 10.34 -7.75 4.15
N GLY A 488 11.45 -8.47 3.94
CA GLY A 488 12.67 -7.95 3.34
C GLY A 488 13.54 -7.13 4.29
N ASP A 489 13.40 -7.34 5.61
CA ASP A 489 14.16 -6.64 6.64
C ASP A 489 15.58 -7.22 6.84
N GLY A 490 15.82 -8.42 6.30
CA GLY A 490 17.08 -9.16 6.35
C GLY A 490 17.15 -10.28 7.41
N LEU A 491 16.07 -10.51 8.16
CA LEU A 491 15.82 -11.72 8.94
C LEU A 491 15.22 -12.79 8.04
N ARG A 492 14.85 -13.92 8.63
CA ARG A 492 14.18 -15.01 7.91
C ARG A 492 12.92 -15.31 8.66
N ASP A 493 11.84 -15.61 7.96
CA ASP A 493 10.55 -15.81 8.60
C ASP A 493 10.63 -16.87 9.71
N GLY A 494 11.40 -17.94 9.51
CA GLY A 494 11.65 -18.98 10.53
C GLY A 494 12.33 -18.54 11.84
N VAL A 495 12.98 -17.38 11.91
CA VAL A 495 13.53 -16.83 13.16
C VAL A 495 12.58 -15.85 13.86
N GLU A 496 11.48 -15.49 13.20
CA GLU A 496 10.53 -14.46 13.62
C GLU A 496 9.21 -15.08 14.03
N ASN A 497 8.91 -15.03 15.32
CA ASN A 497 7.83 -15.81 15.90
C ASN A 497 6.69 -14.98 16.49
N ASN A 498 6.67 -13.67 16.22
CA ASN A 498 5.62 -12.71 16.54
C ASN A 498 5.09 -12.87 17.98
N ASP A 499 6.00 -12.86 18.96
CA ASP A 499 5.68 -13.02 20.38
C ASP A 499 6.20 -11.90 21.29
N ASP A 500 6.69 -10.81 20.68
CA ASP A 500 7.27 -9.62 21.31
C ASP A 500 8.46 -9.93 22.24
N ASN A 501 9.04 -11.13 22.16
CA ASN A 501 10.02 -11.62 23.13
C ASN A 501 11.30 -12.13 22.46
N TYR A 502 12.25 -11.20 22.29
CA TYR A 502 13.60 -11.52 21.87
C TYR A 502 14.30 -12.55 22.79
N VAL A 503 14.74 -13.66 22.21
CA VAL A 503 15.55 -14.69 22.87
C VAL A 503 17.00 -14.63 22.40
N ASP A 504 17.22 -14.74 21.09
CA ASP A 504 18.50 -14.64 20.40
C ASP A 504 18.28 -14.46 18.88
N SER A 505 19.33 -14.57 18.06
CA SER A 505 19.24 -14.38 16.61
C SER A 505 18.45 -15.47 15.87
N ASP A 506 18.14 -16.59 16.53
CA ASP A 506 17.36 -17.68 15.95
C ASP A 506 15.90 -17.64 16.47
N GLN A 507 15.56 -16.68 17.34
CA GLN A 507 14.21 -16.38 17.85
C GLN A 507 14.17 -14.90 18.29
N THR A 508 13.86 -14.01 17.36
CA THR A 508 13.88 -12.55 17.55
C THR A 508 12.62 -12.02 18.21
N GLY A 509 11.50 -12.75 18.13
CA GLY A 509 10.20 -12.32 18.64
C GLY A 509 9.46 -11.32 17.75
N THR A 510 10.09 -10.86 16.68
CA THR A 510 9.59 -9.92 15.66
C THR A 510 8.51 -10.57 14.77
N ASP A 511 7.76 -9.77 14.04
CA ASP A 511 6.70 -10.19 13.12
C ASP A 511 7.27 -10.39 11.70
N PRO A 512 7.26 -11.60 11.11
CA PRO A 512 7.85 -11.87 9.79
C PRO A 512 7.18 -11.14 8.60
N LEU A 513 6.18 -10.31 8.87
CA LEU A 513 5.44 -9.52 7.89
C LEU A 513 5.58 -8.02 8.14
N ASP A 514 6.34 -7.60 9.15
CA ASP A 514 6.54 -6.20 9.54
C ASP A 514 8.03 -5.90 9.74
N PRO A 515 8.67 -5.18 8.80
CA PRO A 515 10.13 -5.01 8.81
C PRO A 515 10.65 -4.10 9.94
N ASP A 516 9.77 -3.55 10.78
CA ASP A 516 10.03 -2.66 11.93
C ASP A 516 8.96 -2.90 13.02
N SER A 517 9.08 -4.03 13.73
CA SER A 517 8.05 -4.56 14.63
C SER A 517 7.65 -3.61 15.77
N ASP A 518 8.57 -2.75 16.23
CA ASP A 518 8.29 -1.78 17.30
C ASP A 518 7.99 -0.35 16.82
N GLY A 519 8.15 -0.09 15.52
CA GLY A 519 7.77 1.12 14.83
C GLY A 519 8.63 2.34 15.18
N ASP A 520 9.88 2.14 15.60
CA ASP A 520 10.81 3.21 15.92
C ASP A 520 11.57 3.76 14.69
N GLY A 521 11.49 3.03 13.57
CA GLY A 521 12.08 3.34 12.26
C GLY A 521 13.49 2.79 12.05
N LEU A 522 13.96 1.88 12.90
CA LEU A 522 15.02 0.90 12.61
C LEU A 522 14.36 -0.38 12.07
N SER A 523 15.06 -1.11 11.21
CA SER A 523 14.54 -2.40 10.75
C SER A 523 14.96 -3.52 11.71
N ASP A 524 14.10 -4.50 11.91
CA ASP A 524 14.31 -5.58 12.87
C ASP A 524 15.66 -6.32 12.64
N GLY A 525 16.00 -6.60 11.39
CA GLY A 525 17.25 -7.25 10.99
C GLY A 525 18.53 -6.44 11.25
N VAL A 526 18.42 -5.14 11.50
CA VAL A 526 19.54 -4.31 11.95
C VAL A 526 19.72 -4.38 13.46
N GLU A 527 18.64 -4.59 14.20
CA GLU A 527 18.59 -4.51 15.65
C GLU A 527 18.98 -5.83 16.32
N VAL A 528 20.13 -5.81 16.98
CA VAL A 528 20.67 -6.97 17.68
C VAL A 528 21.00 -6.59 19.12
N PRO A 529 20.19 -7.02 20.11
CA PRO A 529 20.40 -6.72 21.52
C PRO A 529 21.83 -6.98 21.97
N GLY A 530 22.52 -5.94 22.44
CA GLY A 530 23.92 -6.07 22.76
C GLY A 530 24.63 -4.76 23.04
N ALA A 531 25.82 -4.62 22.46
CA ALA A 531 26.63 -3.42 22.60
C ALA A 531 26.48 -2.58 21.34
N HIS A 532 26.13 -1.31 21.49
CA HIS A 532 26.10 -0.37 20.39
C HIS A 532 27.46 -0.27 19.67
N VAL A 533 27.47 -0.58 18.36
CA VAL A 533 28.66 -0.46 17.51
C VAL A 533 28.50 0.69 16.50
N GLY A 534 27.28 0.99 16.08
CA GLY A 534 26.94 2.06 15.16
C GLY A 534 25.55 1.86 14.55
N ILE A 535 25.24 2.53 13.45
CA ILE A 535 23.92 2.44 12.80
C ILE A 535 23.60 1.04 12.23
N ASP A 536 24.62 0.30 11.76
CA ASP A 536 24.46 -1.06 11.21
C ASP A 536 24.42 -2.15 12.31
N ASN A 537 24.52 -1.76 13.58
CA ASN A 537 24.37 -2.62 14.76
C ASN A 537 24.17 -1.69 15.98
N PRO A 538 22.93 -1.22 16.18
CA PRO A 538 22.58 -0.27 17.20
C PRO A 538 22.67 -0.84 18.61
N GLY A 539 22.62 -2.18 18.75
CA GLY A 539 22.66 -2.86 20.05
C GLY A 539 21.28 -2.94 20.74
N THR A 540 20.24 -2.50 20.04
CA THR A 540 18.87 -2.28 20.53
C THR A 540 18.02 -3.53 20.38
N ASN A 541 16.82 -3.52 20.98
CA ASN A 541 15.87 -4.61 20.93
C ASN A 541 14.76 -4.30 19.93
N PRO A 542 14.59 -5.11 18.86
CA PRO A 542 13.63 -4.84 17.79
C PRO A 542 12.15 -4.87 18.22
N ASN A 543 11.87 -5.22 19.48
CA ASN A 543 10.51 -5.26 20.02
C ASN A 543 10.27 -4.11 21.04
N VAL A 544 11.19 -3.14 21.15
CA VAL A 544 11.16 -2.07 22.14
C VAL A 544 11.75 -0.78 21.57
N ALA A 545 10.88 0.12 21.10
CA ALA A 545 11.24 1.39 20.47
C ALA A 545 12.13 2.36 21.29
N ASP A 546 12.34 2.09 22.58
CA ASP A 546 13.22 2.82 23.50
C ASP A 546 13.88 1.78 24.42
N THR A 547 14.98 1.18 23.95
CA THR A 547 15.63 0.02 24.54
C THR A 547 16.07 0.26 25.99
N ASP A 548 16.54 1.47 26.30
CA ASP A 548 17.05 1.81 27.63
C ASP A 548 16.04 2.55 28.52
N SER A 549 14.88 2.89 27.95
CA SER A 549 13.73 3.51 28.60
C SER A 549 14.03 4.89 29.20
N ASP A 550 14.90 5.68 28.57
CA ASP A 550 15.21 7.04 28.98
C ASP A 550 14.21 8.09 28.45
N GLY A 551 13.34 7.69 27.52
CA GLY A 551 12.32 8.51 26.88
C GLY A 551 12.71 9.03 25.50
N THR A 552 13.83 8.58 24.93
CA THR A 552 14.29 8.86 23.57
C THR A 552 14.31 7.55 22.79
N GLY A 553 13.64 7.50 21.62
CA GLY A 553 13.63 6.26 20.84
C GLY A 553 14.98 5.91 20.21
N ASP A 554 15.21 4.64 19.93
CA ASP A 554 16.54 4.12 19.58
C ASP A 554 17.08 4.71 18.28
N ARG A 555 16.25 4.75 17.22
CA ARG A 555 16.57 5.45 15.96
C ARG A 555 17.01 6.88 16.20
N VAL A 556 16.30 7.56 17.09
CA VAL A 556 16.45 8.98 17.36
C VAL A 556 17.78 9.23 18.05
N GLU A 557 18.17 8.36 18.96
CA GLU A 557 19.46 8.37 19.63
C GLU A 557 20.62 8.15 18.67
N ILE A 558 20.51 7.18 17.77
CA ILE A 558 21.53 6.91 16.74
C ILE A 558 21.70 8.12 15.83
N VAL A 559 20.59 8.67 15.33
CA VAL A 559 20.60 9.88 14.51
C VAL A 559 21.24 11.04 15.27
N LYS A 560 20.99 11.15 16.58
CA LYS A 560 21.55 12.17 17.45
C LYS A 560 23.00 11.90 17.83
N GLY A 561 23.47 10.66 17.75
CA GLY A 561 24.82 10.23 18.12
C GLY A 561 24.98 9.95 19.62
N SER A 562 23.90 9.61 20.32
CA SER A 562 23.93 8.94 21.63
C SER A 562 23.99 7.42 21.46
N ASP A 563 24.03 6.71 22.59
CA ASP A 563 24.12 5.24 22.63
C ASP A 563 22.75 4.75 23.11
N PRO A 564 21.94 4.11 22.25
CA PRO A 564 20.56 3.73 22.55
C PRO A 564 20.42 2.60 23.58
N THR A 565 21.55 2.12 24.11
CA THR A 565 21.59 1.03 25.11
C THR A 565 22.03 1.53 26.49
N ASP A 566 22.27 2.83 26.65
CA ASP A 566 22.74 3.45 27.88
C ASP A 566 21.96 4.73 28.16
N ALA A 567 21.00 4.64 29.09
CA ALA A 567 20.16 5.78 29.50
C ALA A 567 20.95 6.97 30.10
N GLY A 568 22.26 6.84 30.27
CA GLY A 568 23.18 7.93 30.62
C GLY A 568 23.92 8.57 29.43
N SER A 569 23.81 7.99 28.24
CA SER A 569 24.39 8.43 26.98
C SER A 569 23.45 9.43 26.34
N LEU A 570 23.83 10.70 26.40
CA LEU A 570 22.97 11.77 25.94
C LEU A 570 23.35 12.15 24.52
N ALA A 571 22.36 12.64 23.76
CA ALA A 571 22.61 13.39 22.54
C ALA A 571 23.71 14.43 22.80
N PRO A 572 24.62 14.70 21.84
CA PRO A 572 25.68 15.68 22.01
C PRO A 572 25.15 16.98 22.60
N SER A 573 25.82 17.50 23.65
CA SER A 573 25.41 18.72 24.35
C SER A 573 24.93 19.80 23.37
N GLY A 574 23.72 20.30 23.58
CA GLY A 574 23.10 21.38 22.83
C GLY A 574 21.95 20.97 21.90
N PHE A 575 21.61 19.67 21.80
CA PHE A 575 20.42 19.22 21.08
C PHE A 575 19.15 19.27 21.97
N PRO A 576 18.02 19.82 21.49
CA PRO A 576 16.80 19.92 22.28
C PRO A 576 16.06 18.58 22.43
N ILE A 577 15.34 18.42 23.55
CA ILE A 577 14.40 17.32 23.79
C ILE A 577 13.05 17.58 23.11
N LEU A 578 12.66 18.86 23.00
CA LEU A 578 11.41 19.27 22.39
C LEU A 578 11.65 20.55 21.60
N TYR A 579 11.07 20.64 20.41
CA TYR A 579 11.05 21.84 19.61
C TYR A 579 9.75 21.96 18.81
N TYR A 580 8.94 22.99 19.08
CA TYR A 580 7.80 23.38 18.24
C TYR A 580 8.08 24.67 17.48
N SER A 581 8.13 24.56 16.15
CA SER A 581 8.26 25.68 15.21
C SER A 581 6.91 26.22 14.72
N PHE A 582 5.84 25.44 14.84
CA PHE A 582 4.47 25.76 14.35
C PHE A 582 4.32 25.89 12.83
N GLU A 583 5.37 25.67 12.05
CA GLU A 583 5.37 25.87 10.58
C GLU A 583 4.46 24.88 9.82
N GLN A 584 4.06 23.78 10.45
CA GLN A 584 3.05 22.86 9.91
C GLN A 584 1.68 23.53 9.66
N GLY A 585 1.43 24.69 10.27
CA GLY A 585 0.16 25.40 10.18
C GLY A 585 -0.91 24.82 11.12
N ALA A 586 -2.18 25.17 10.86
CA ALA A 586 -3.27 24.86 11.78
C ALA A 586 -3.64 23.37 11.84
N GLY A 587 -3.81 22.85 13.06
CA GLY A 587 -4.22 21.48 13.35
C GLY A 587 -4.49 21.27 14.83
N ASP A 588 -4.97 20.06 15.19
CA ASP A 588 -5.24 19.65 16.57
C ASP A 588 -4.01 19.08 17.29
N VAL A 589 -2.93 18.82 16.54
CA VAL A 589 -1.64 18.32 17.03
C VAL A 589 -0.54 19.24 16.51
N ILE A 590 0.48 19.52 17.33
CA ILE A 590 1.71 20.25 17.00
C ILE A 590 2.87 19.26 17.01
N PHE A 591 3.57 19.12 15.88
CA PHE A 591 4.62 18.14 15.69
C PHE A 591 5.93 18.58 16.33
N ASP A 592 6.53 17.69 17.10
CA ASP A 592 7.88 17.86 17.62
C ASP A 592 8.94 17.76 16.50
N GLN A 593 9.74 18.81 16.35
CA GLN A 593 10.79 18.90 15.33
C GLN A 593 12.09 18.17 15.74
N THR A 594 12.14 17.60 16.94
CA THR A 594 13.35 16.90 17.44
C THR A 594 13.38 15.41 17.13
N LEU A 595 12.32 14.88 16.49
CA LEU A 595 12.08 13.46 16.27
C LEU A 595 11.90 12.64 17.55
N ASN A 596 11.66 13.27 18.72
CA ASN A 596 11.34 12.54 19.95
C ASN A 596 9.84 12.22 20.08
N TYR A 597 9.03 12.59 19.08
CA TYR A 597 7.58 12.36 19.03
C TYR A 597 6.81 12.87 20.26
N PHE A 598 7.34 13.88 20.96
CA PHE A 598 6.62 14.60 22.01
C PHE A 598 5.64 15.59 21.38
N ASP A 599 4.66 15.10 20.63
CA ASP A 599 3.69 15.92 19.94
C ASP A 599 2.74 16.62 20.92
N GLY A 600 2.43 17.88 20.63
CA GLY A 600 1.62 18.75 21.46
C GLY A 600 0.15 18.69 21.05
N ASN A 601 -0.70 18.11 21.90
CA ASN A 601 -2.15 18.10 21.70
C ASN A 601 -2.74 19.47 22.03
N VAL A 602 -3.49 20.04 21.08
CA VAL A 602 -4.25 21.27 21.29
C VAL A 602 -5.46 20.98 22.17
N VAL A 603 -5.52 21.64 23.33
CA VAL A 603 -6.66 21.56 24.25
C VAL A 603 -7.44 22.87 24.23
N ASP A 604 -8.77 22.78 24.16
CA ASP A 604 -9.67 23.87 23.76
C ASP A 604 -9.29 24.38 22.35
N ASN A 605 -9.32 25.69 22.07
CA ASN A 605 -8.94 26.24 20.76
C ASN A 605 -7.64 27.05 20.86
N LEU A 606 -6.84 27.06 19.80
CA LEU A 606 -5.70 27.96 19.61
C LEU A 606 -5.77 28.64 18.23
N VAL A 607 -5.15 29.81 18.09
CA VAL A 607 -5.19 30.60 16.85
C VAL A 607 -3.80 30.67 16.25
N PHE A 608 -3.63 30.23 15.01
CA PHE A 608 -2.36 30.37 14.29
C PHE A 608 -2.21 31.80 13.75
N VAL A 609 -1.03 32.36 13.95
CA VAL A 609 -0.67 33.73 13.58
C VAL A 609 0.69 33.73 12.90
N SER A 610 1.15 34.88 12.40
CA SER A 610 2.53 35.03 11.96
C SER A 610 3.50 34.85 13.14
N GLY A 611 4.55 34.06 12.93
CA GLY A 611 5.61 33.82 13.90
C GLY A 611 6.41 35.07 14.28
N ALA A 612 7.41 34.86 15.13
CA ALA A 612 8.38 35.86 15.52
C ALA A 612 9.23 36.24 14.30
N PRO A 613 9.22 37.52 13.84
CA PRO A 613 9.90 37.91 12.61
C PRO A 613 11.42 37.76 12.62
N SER A 614 12.01 37.54 13.80
CA SER A 614 13.44 37.31 14.01
C SER A 614 13.71 35.92 14.59
N GLY A 615 12.69 35.06 14.64
CA GLY A 615 12.85 33.64 14.88
C GLY A 615 13.42 32.94 13.66
N PRO A 616 13.94 31.72 13.84
CA PRO A 616 14.43 30.87 12.77
C PRO A 616 13.29 30.42 11.82
N THR A 617 12.05 30.32 12.33
CA THR A 617 10.83 30.07 11.56
C THR A 617 9.78 31.17 11.72
N PRO A 618 9.79 32.20 10.85
CA PRO A 618 8.91 33.35 11.02
C PRO A 618 7.50 33.19 10.39
N GLY A 619 7.19 32.03 9.79
CA GLY A 619 5.99 31.82 9.00
C GLY A 619 4.76 31.75 9.90
N PHE A 620 4.81 30.89 10.91
CA PHE A 620 3.71 30.61 11.81
C PHE A 620 4.15 30.66 13.27
N GLY A 621 3.20 31.03 14.13
CA GLY A 621 3.28 30.93 15.57
C GLY A 621 1.87 30.77 16.11
N ILE A 622 1.73 30.70 17.42
CA ILE A 622 0.44 30.40 18.05
C ILE A 622 0.01 31.49 19.02
N GLU A 623 -1.26 31.88 18.96
CA GLU A 623 -1.87 32.90 19.80
C GLU A 623 -2.85 32.27 20.81
N PHE A 624 -2.57 32.53 22.08
CA PHE A 624 -3.39 32.19 23.24
C PHE A 624 -4.29 33.38 23.54
N THR A 625 -5.59 33.25 23.27
CA THR A 625 -6.55 34.35 23.46
C THR A 625 -7.38 34.18 24.73
N VAL A 626 -8.02 35.26 25.18
CA VAL A 626 -8.96 35.22 26.30
C VAL A 626 -10.22 34.41 25.93
N ALA A 627 -10.64 34.46 24.66
CA ALA A 627 -11.81 33.75 24.17
C ALA A 627 -11.57 32.25 24.02
N SER A 628 -10.40 31.88 23.50
CA SER A 628 -10.04 30.50 23.21
C SER A 628 -9.64 29.73 24.46
N ASN A 629 -8.91 30.38 25.38
CA ASN A 629 -8.35 29.77 26.58
C ASN A 629 -7.55 28.49 26.35
N GLY A 630 -7.15 28.16 25.12
CA GLY A 630 -6.45 26.92 24.85
C GLY A 630 -5.05 26.86 25.43
N TYR A 631 -4.50 25.66 25.39
CA TYR A 631 -3.13 25.34 25.75
C TYR A 631 -2.68 24.10 24.98
N LEU A 632 -1.37 23.81 24.98
CA LEU A 632 -0.85 22.53 24.49
C LEU A 632 -0.59 21.61 25.68
N ASP A 633 -1.14 20.39 25.62
CA ASP A 633 -0.71 19.28 26.47
C ASP A 633 0.32 18.46 25.71
N VAL A 634 1.46 18.16 26.32
CA VAL A 634 2.55 17.39 25.68
C VAL A 634 2.65 16.05 26.42
N PRO A 635 1.94 15.00 25.95
CA PRO A 635 1.95 13.70 26.59
C PRO A 635 3.37 13.11 26.66
N GLY A 636 3.66 12.34 27.70
CA GLY A 636 4.94 11.64 27.85
C GLY A 636 6.10 12.53 28.35
N LEU A 637 6.11 13.83 28.04
CA LEU A 637 7.20 14.72 28.44
C LEU A 637 7.08 15.19 29.89
N ASP A 638 7.59 14.40 30.84
CA ASP A 638 7.77 14.81 32.24
C ASP A 638 9.16 15.39 32.48
N ILE A 639 9.26 16.71 32.55
CA ILE A 639 10.52 17.43 32.81
C ILE A 639 11.24 16.92 34.06
N ASN A 640 10.53 16.55 35.13
CA ASN A 640 11.18 16.09 36.35
C ASN A 640 11.81 14.69 36.19
N SER A 641 11.28 13.85 35.31
CA SER A 641 11.88 12.55 34.96
C SER A 641 13.04 12.76 33.99
N MET A 642 12.80 13.53 32.92
CA MET A 642 13.73 13.77 31.81
C MET A 642 15.05 14.43 32.18
N ILE A 643 15.09 15.16 33.31
CA ILE A 643 16.32 15.83 33.76
C ILE A 643 17.06 15.02 34.83
N ARG A 644 16.38 14.07 35.50
CA ARG A 644 17.00 13.30 36.59
C ARG A 644 17.89 12.22 35.99
N ASN A 645 19.00 11.92 36.67
CA ASN A 645 20.01 10.95 36.25
C ASN A 645 20.82 11.35 35.00
N VAL A 646 20.40 12.38 34.27
CA VAL A 646 21.19 13.06 33.23
C VAL A 646 22.46 13.67 33.81
N GLY A 647 23.63 13.24 33.33
CA GLY A 647 24.95 13.76 33.74
C GLY A 647 25.40 13.41 35.17
N GLY A 648 24.68 12.51 35.86
CA GLY A 648 25.06 12.01 37.19
C GLY A 648 24.69 12.89 38.39
N ASP A 649 23.98 14.00 38.18
CA ASP A 649 23.50 14.88 39.24
C ASP A 649 22.13 14.47 39.79
N ALA A 650 21.98 14.49 41.11
CA ALA A 650 20.75 14.01 41.78
C ALA A 650 19.48 14.84 41.49
N ASN A 651 19.62 16.07 40.98
CA ASN A 651 18.52 17.02 40.76
C ASN A 651 18.24 17.32 39.28
N GLY A 652 19.18 17.02 38.37
CA GLY A 652 19.07 17.35 36.95
C GLY A 652 19.17 18.83 36.60
N SER A 653 19.49 19.15 35.34
CA SER A 653 19.54 20.52 34.82
C SER A 653 18.59 20.68 33.63
N TYR A 654 18.19 21.89 33.29
CA TYR A 654 17.43 22.14 32.06
C TYR A 654 17.55 23.58 31.58
N THR A 655 17.20 23.77 30.30
CA THR A 655 16.93 25.06 29.69
C THR A 655 15.59 24.99 28.97
N VAL A 656 14.74 26.00 29.12
CA VAL A 656 13.56 26.17 28.26
C VAL A 656 13.58 27.56 27.64
N SER A 657 13.15 27.66 26.39
CA SER A 657 13.20 28.91 25.63
C SER A 657 11.96 29.08 24.76
N CYS A 658 11.59 30.33 24.51
CA CYS A 658 10.60 30.67 23.50
C CYS A 658 10.74 32.11 23.02
N TRP A 659 10.22 32.37 21.82
CA TRP A 659 9.75 33.70 21.47
C TRP A 659 8.35 33.91 22.04
N LEU A 660 8.12 35.07 22.65
CA LEU A 660 6.80 35.45 23.15
C LEU A 660 6.46 36.88 22.80
N LYS A 661 5.17 37.14 22.62
CA LYS A 661 4.58 38.46 22.45
C LYS A 661 3.40 38.59 23.42
N PRO A 662 3.58 39.26 24.58
CA PRO A 662 2.53 39.36 25.59
C PRO A 662 1.28 40.08 25.05
N GLY A 663 0.11 39.47 25.24
CA GLY A 663 -1.18 40.03 24.81
C GLY A 663 -1.96 40.73 25.94
N GLU A 664 -3.15 41.21 25.59
CA GLU A 664 -4.08 41.81 26.54
C GLU A 664 -4.53 40.76 27.60
N GLY A 665 -4.26 41.05 28.88
CA GLY A 665 -4.61 40.18 30.01
C GLY A 665 -3.41 39.58 30.74
N THR A 666 -2.27 39.37 30.08
CA THR A 666 -1.05 38.85 30.74
C THR A 666 -0.06 39.95 31.08
N ALA A 667 0.07 40.97 30.22
CA ALA A 667 0.90 42.12 30.52
C ALA A 667 0.24 43.00 31.59
N GLY A 668 0.52 42.69 32.85
CA GLY A 668 -0.06 43.33 34.03
C GLY A 668 -0.48 42.35 35.14
N ASP A 669 -0.72 41.09 34.79
CA ASP A 669 -1.20 40.03 35.70
C ASP A 669 -0.32 38.75 35.57
N ASN A 670 -0.89 37.57 35.82
CA ASN A 670 -0.22 36.28 35.69
C ASN A 670 -0.49 35.64 34.33
N GLY A 671 0.51 35.00 33.72
CA GLY A 671 0.34 34.17 32.53
C GLY A 671 1.44 33.14 32.41
N PHE A 672 1.12 31.87 32.66
CA PHE A 672 2.09 30.78 32.65
C PHE A 672 2.25 30.19 31.25
N ILE A 673 3.50 30.06 30.82
CA ILE A 673 3.90 29.55 29.51
C ILE A 673 4.32 28.09 29.64
N PHE A 674 5.31 27.79 30.46
CA PHE A 674 5.73 26.42 30.73
C PHE A 674 5.11 25.97 32.05
N GLY A 675 4.50 24.80 32.10
CA GLY A 675 3.93 24.22 33.31
C GLY A 675 3.91 22.70 33.25
N GLN A 676 3.50 22.03 34.34
CA GLN A 676 3.28 20.57 34.35
C GLN A 676 1.93 20.22 34.94
N THR A 677 1.37 19.06 34.57
CA THR A 677 0.04 18.58 35.03
C THR A 677 0.02 18.17 36.50
N SER A 678 1.13 17.69 37.06
CA SER A 678 1.36 17.59 38.51
C SER A 678 2.25 18.74 38.98
N GLN A 679 2.44 18.93 40.28
CA GLN A 679 3.28 20.05 40.78
C GLN A 679 4.62 20.07 40.06
N GLY A 680 5.26 21.23 39.90
CA GLY A 680 6.48 21.23 39.13
C GLY A 680 7.01 22.61 38.79
N MET A 681 7.74 22.61 37.70
CA MET A 681 8.20 23.82 37.06
C MET A 681 7.01 24.61 36.50
N HIS A 682 6.98 25.92 36.76
CA HIS A 682 6.12 26.84 36.04
C HIS A 682 6.83 28.16 35.77
N HIS A 683 6.96 28.51 34.50
CA HIS A 683 7.61 29.73 34.02
C HIS A 683 6.63 30.53 33.17
N GLY A 684 6.82 31.85 33.10
CA GLY A 684 5.96 32.72 32.32
C GLY A 684 6.06 34.16 32.76
N LEU A 685 4.92 34.84 32.91
CA LEU A 685 4.82 36.23 33.31
C LEU A 685 4.07 36.40 34.63
N ARG A 686 4.56 37.31 35.48
CA ARG A 686 3.93 37.65 36.76
C ARG A 686 4.30 39.07 37.22
N ASN A 687 3.61 39.55 38.26
CA ASN A 687 3.94 40.80 38.97
C ASN A 687 4.09 42.02 38.06
N GLY A 688 3.09 42.22 37.19
CA GLY A 688 3.06 43.34 36.26
C GLY A 688 3.86 43.07 34.98
N GLY A 689 3.78 41.86 34.42
CA GLY A 689 4.37 41.52 33.12
C GLY A 689 5.88 41.27 33.13
N LYS A 690 6.44 40.85 34.26
CA LYS A 690 7.86 40.45 34.34
C LYS A 690 8.00 38.96 34.08
N LEU A 691 9.11 38.54 33.48
CA LEU A 691 9.46 37.12 33.41
C LEU A 691 9.55 36.53 34.82
N HIS A 692 8.94 35.37 34.98
CA HIS A 692 8.75 34.67 36.24
C HIS A 692 9.30 33.25 36.14
N SER A 693 9.94 32.80 37.22
CA SER A 693 10.40 31.42 37.35
C SER A 693 9.96 30.84 38.69
N ALA A 694 9.55 29.57 38.66
CA ALA A 694 9.15 28.86 39.88
C ALA A 694 9.29 27.33 39.76
N HIS A 695 9.72 26.71 40.86
CA HIS A 695 9.61 25.27 41.14
C HIS A 695 8.73 25.08 42.37
N TRP A 696 7.41 25.15 42.16
CA TRP A 696 6.35 25.05 43.18
C TRP A 696 6.75 25.53 44.60
N GLY A 697 6.65 26.85 44.83
CA GLY A 697 6.95 27.47 46.13
C GLY A 697 8.33 28.13 46.21
N ALA A 698 9.15 28.02 45.16
CA ALA A 698 10.40 28.74 44.98
C ALA A 698 10.26 29.78 43.85
N ASP A 699 9.47 30.81 44.13
CA ASP A 699 8.98 31.77 43.14
C ASP A 699 9.82 33.06 43.14
N TRP A 700 10.30 33.49 41.98
CA TRP A 700 10.93 34.81 41.82
C TRP A 700 10.72 35.39 40.41
N ASN A 701 11.05 36.67 40.24
CA ASN A 701 10.84 37.38 38.98
C ASN A 701 12.13 38.04 38.53
N ALA A 702 12.29 38.15 37.23
CA ALA A 702 13.34 38.93 36.60
C ALA A 702 13.10 40.45 36.79
N THR A 703 13.93 41.27 36.15
CA THR A 703 13.95 42.72 36.42
C THR A 703 12.98 43.47 35.52
N THR A 704 12.97 43.15 34.24
CA THR A 704 12.33 43.92 33.18
C THR A 704 10.82 43.67 33.11
N VAL A 705 10.04 44.73 32.93
CA VAL A 705 8.61 44.66 32.61
C VAL A 705 8.48 44.65 31.09
N LEU A 706 7.77 43.66 30.56
CA LEU A 706 7.56 43.54 29.12
C LEU A 706 6.39 44.42 28.66
N ASP A 707 6.57 45.02 27.48
CA ASP A 707 5.51 45.74 26.79
C ASP A 707 4.56 44.75 26.08
N GLN A 708 3.30 45.16 25.89
CA GLN A 708 2.31 44.41 25.11
C GLN A 708 2.62 44.44 23.62
N ASP A 709 2.26 43.37 22.92
CA ASP A 709 2.31 43.26 21.46
C ASP A 709 3.72 43.43 20.85
N ILE A 710 4.77 43.24 21.65
CA ILE A 710 6.17 43.22 21.18
C ILE A 710 6.75 41.82 21.36
N TRP A 711 7.28 41.25 20.28
CA TRP A 711 8.03 40.00 20.31
C TRP A 711 9.34 40.18 21.08
N VAL A 712 9.61 39.26 22.00
CA VAL A 712 10.87 39.12 22.72
C VAL A 712 11.24 37.65 22.82
N HIS A 713 12.52 37.34 22.94
CA HIS A 713 13.01 35.99 23.21
C HIS A 713 13.26 35.85 24.73
N ALA A 714 12.72 34.82 25.36
CA ALA A 714 12.94 34.53 26.77
C ALA A 714 13.48 33.12 26.98
N THR A 715 14.46 33.01 27.87
CA THR A 715 15.09 31.73 28.20
C THR A 715 15.23 31.58 29.71
N TRP A 716 14.83 30.42 30.23
CA TRP A 716 14.99 30.03 31.63
C TRP A 716 16.00 28.89 31.70
N THR A 717 16.93 28.98 32.65
CA THR A 717 17.91 27.92 32.92
C THR A 717 17.84 27.51 34.37
N TYR A 718 18.01 26.22 34.66
CA TYR A 718 18.19 25.67 36.00
C TYR A 718 19.38 24.71 36.00
N ASP A 719 20.33 24.97 36.89
CA ASP A 719 21.50 24.14 37.15
C ASP A 719 21.26 23.33 38.42
N GLY A 720 21.05 22.02 38.28
CA GLY A 720 20.81 21.11 39.41
C GLY A 720 22.01 20.90 40.31
N SER A 721 23.23 21.08 39.77
CA SER A 721 24.49 20.89 40.50
C SER A 721 24.71 22.02 41.51
N SER A 722 24.38 23.25 41.11
CA SER A 722 24.49 24.45 41.94
C SER A 722 23.18 24.85 42.61
N ASP A 723 22.06 24.25 42.21
CA ASP A 723 20.70 24.54 42.63
C ASP A 723 20.30 26.02 42.38
N THR A 724 20.71 26.55 41.23
CA THR A 724 20.48 27.94 40.83
C THR A 724 19.77 28.06 39.48
N ALA A 725 19.01 29.14 39.30
CA ALA A 725 18.32 29.46 38.05
C ALA A 725 18.65 30.87 37.56
N ASN A 726 18.61 31.05 36.23
CA ASN A 726 18.75 32.34 35.54
C ASN A 726 17.60 32.54 34.54
N ILE A 727 17.27 33.81 34.28
CA ILE A 727 16.33 34.24 33.26
C ILE A 727 17.04 35.21 32.32
N TYR A 728 16.99 34.94 31.02
CA TYR A 728 17.53 35.77 29.95
C TYR A 728 16.39 36.37 29.12
N LEU A 729 16.55 37.63 28.74
CA LEU A 729 15.66 38.37 27.85
C LEU A 729 16.47 38.86 26.65
N ASN A 730 16.06 38.48 25.44
CA ASN A 730 16.74 38.78 24.17
C ASN A 730 18.23 38.42 24.21
N GLY A 731 18.56 37.25 24.77
CA GLY A 731 19.94 36.75 24.88
C GLY A 731 20.77 37.38 26.00
N ILE A 732 20.21 38.31 26.79
CA ILE A 732 20.91 39.01 27.86
C ILE A 732 20.32 38.63 29.22
N LEU A 733 21.17 38.40 30.21
CA LEU A 733 20.73 38.06 31.58
C LEU A 733 19.87 39.20 32.17
N ASP A 734 18.62 38.89 32.50
CA ASP A 734 17.66 39.83 33.11
C ASP A 734 17.42 39.56 34.61
N GLY A 735 17.62 38.32 35.05
CA GLY A 735 17.48 37.91 36.44
C GLY A 735 18.27 36.65 36.79
N GLY A 736 18.74 36.58 38.04
CA GLY A 736 19.60 35.50 38.53
C GLY A 736 21.11 35.81 38.49
N PRO A 737 21.96 34.86 38.89
CA PRO A 737 21.61 33.54 39.43
C PRO A 737 20.91 33.64 40.79
N THR A 738 19.83 32.89 40.95
CA THR A 738 19.02 32.84 42.17
C THR A 738 18.87 31.39 42.62
N SER A 739 18.86 31.11 43.93
CA SER A 739 18.55 29.76 44.43
C SER A 739 17.11 29.39 44.07
N GLN A 740 16.93 28.25 43.40
CA GLN A 740 15.65 27.84 42.83
C GLN A 740 15.05 26.60 43.50
N ARG A 741 15.88 25.75 44.13
CA ARG A 741 15.51 24.40 44.59
C ARG A 741 15.20 23.47 43.42
N ALA A 742 15.41 22.17 43.59
CA ALA A 742 15.00 21.19 42.58
C ALA A 742 13.50 21.22 42.32
N THR A 743 13.11 20.90 41.08
CA THR A 743 11.70 20.74 40.71
C THR A 743 11.06 19.67 41.61
N ASN A 744 9.79 19.87 41.97
CA ASN A 744 9.02 18.91 42.75
C ASN A 744 7.68 18.62 42.07
N GLY A 745 7.39 17.33 41.87
CA GLY A 745 6.21 16.81 41.17
C GLY A 745 6.57 16.30 39.77
N GLY A 746 5.76 16.52 38.73
CA GLY A 746 5.97 15.95 37.40
C GLY A 746 4.73 15.97 36.49
N GLY A 747 4.61 14.96 35.64
CA GLY A 747 3.57 14.82 34.62
C GLY A 747 3.83 15.65 33.36
N ASN A 748 2.95 15.48 32.36
CA ASN A 748 3.02 16.13 31.04
C ASN A 748 3.39 17.61 31.13
N LEU A 749 4.29 18.05 30.25
CA LEU A 749 4.56 19.45 29.99
C LEU A 749 3.30 20.11 29.40
N MET A 750 2.99 21.30 29.87
CA MET A 750 1.89 22.12 29.39
C MET A 750 2.43 23.43 28.85
N ILE A 751 2.03 23.82 27.63
CA ILE A 751 2.39 25.11 27.01
C ILE A 751 1.18 26.05 27.03
N GLY A 752 1.32 27.21 27.67
CA GLY A 752 0.26 28.19 27.89
C GLY A 752 -0.56 27.96 29.16
N SER A 753 -0.21 26.95 29.97
CA SER A 753 -0.91 26.62 31.23
C SER A 753 0.01 25.97 32.28
N HIS A 754 -0.57 25.51 33.40
CA HIS A 754 0.08 24.78 34.48
C HIS A 754 -0.95 23.95 35.26
N LYS A 755 -0.49 23.00 36.10
CA LYS A 755 -1.15 22.04 37.03
C LYS A 755 -2.66 22.15 37.30
N ASN A 756 -3.21 23.35 37.42
CA ASN A 756 -4.63 23.57 37.67
C ASN A 756 -5.26 24.34 36.50
N ASP A 757 -5.68 23.62 35.44
CA ASP A 757 -6.56 24.15 34.38
C ASP A 757 -7.75 24.94 34.96
N GLU A 758 -8.21 24.56 36.16
CA GLU A 758 -9.32 25.20 36.87
C GLU A 758 -9.19 26.74 37.01
N ASP A 759 -7.98 27.31 37.04
CA ASP A 759 -7.78 28.77 37.03
C ASP A 759 -7.35 29.29 35.65
N LYS A 760 -8.29 29.22 34.70
CA LYS A 760 -8.14 29.73 33.32
C LYS A 760 -7.68 31.20 33.26
N ALA A 761 -7.83 31.98 34.34
CA ALA A 761 -7.39 33.37 34.40
C ALA A 761 -5.85 33.53 34.47
N THR A 762 -5.13 32.47 34.83
CA THR A 762 -3.66 32.46 34.92
C THR A 762 -2.94 31.88 33.70
N ARG A 763 -3.70 31.45 32.68
CA ARG A 763 -3.16 31.01 31.38
C ARG A 763 -2.47 32.16 30.66
N PHE A 764 -1.43 31.84 29.91
CA PHE A 764 -0.78 32.83 29.06
C PHE A 764 -1.77 33.41 28.04
N LYS A 765 -1.66 34.71 27.78
CA LYS A 765 -2.37 35.46 26.76
C LYS A 765 -1.35 36.23 25.93
N GLY A 766 -1.41 36.04 24.62
CA GLY A 766 -0.41 36.56 23.68
C GLY A 766 0.01 35.50 22.68
N CYS A 767 1.07 35.79 21.94
CA CYS A 767 1.63 34.83 20.98
C CYS A 767 2.86 34.15 21.56
N LEU A 768 3.05 32.88 21.24
CA LEU A 768 4.28 32.16 21.42
C LEU A 768 4.76 31.65 20.06
N ASP A 769 6.06 31.48 19.97
CA ASP A 769 6.72 30.87 18.84
C ASP A 769 8.02 30.21 19.33
N GLU A 770 8.54 29.24 18.57
CA GLU A 770 9.81 28.56 18.82
C GLU A 770 9.92 27.99 20.25
N ILE A 771 9.00 27.12 20.64
CA ILE A 771 9.02 26.52 21.98
C ILE A 771 10.10 25.44 22.03
N VAL A 772 11.07 25.57 22.93
CA VAL A 772 12.18 24.61 23.00
C VAL A 772 12.54 24.22 24.43
N VAL A 773 12.91 22.95 24.62
CA VAL A 773 13.34 22.36 25.89
C VAL A 773 14.66 21.59 25.72
N TRP A 774 15.59 21.75 26.65
CA TRP A 774 16.84 20.98 26.80
C TRP A 774 16.96 20.46 28.23
N ASN A 775 17.63 19.32 28.43
CA ASN A 775 17.97 18.74 29.75
C ASN A 775 19.35 19.20 30.29
N GLU A 776 19.83 20.35 29.81
CA GLU A 776 21.10 20.93 30.24
C GLU A 776 21.03 22.45 30.35
N VAL A 777 22.04 23.05 30.98
CA VAL A 777 22.21 24.50 30.98
C VAL A 777 22.97 24.92 29.73
N LEU A 778 22.28 25.62 28.82
CA LEU A 778 22.91 26.11 27.61
C LEU A 778 24.00 27.17 27.88
N PRO A 779 25.11 27.17 27.12
CA PRO A 779 26.06 28.27 27.15
C PRO A 779 25.41 29.61 26.79
N VAL A 780 25.84 30.69 27.44
CA VAL A 780 25.30 32.05 27.18
C VAL A 780 25.39 32.44 25.70
N ALA A 781 26.44 32.03 25.00
CA ALA A 781 26.57 32.31 23.56
C ALA A 781 25.50 31.60 22.72
N THR A 782 25.10 30.38 23.08
CA THR A 782 23.99 29.67 22.44
C THR A 782 22.67 30.39 22.71
N ILE A 783 22.42 30.83 23.95
CA ILE A 783 21.23 31.62 24.30
C ILE A 783 21.16 32.93 23.49
N GLN A 784 22.33 33.55 23.23
CA GLN A 784 22.42 34.73 22.37
C GLN A 784 22.14 34.43 20.89
N ALA A 785 22.59 33.26 20.40
CA ALA A 785 22.33 32.82 19.02
C ALA A 785 20.85 32.51 18.80
N LEU A 786 20.19 31.80 19.73
CA LEU A 786 18.74 31.56 19.70
C LEU A 786 17.95 32.87 19.65
N ALA A 787 18.33 33.85 20.48
CA ALA A 787 17.72 35.18 20.47
C ALA A 787 17.99 35.99 19.19
N ALA A 788 18.97 35.58 18.38
CA ALA A 788 19.27 36.15 17.07
C ALA A 788 18.60 35.40 15.91
N GLY A 789 17.79 34.39 16.21
CA GLY A 789 17.07 33.59 15.21
C GLY A 789 17.89 32.46 14.61
N GLU A 790 18.82 31.88 15.35
CA GLU A 790 19.44 30.61 14.98
C GLU A 790 18.54 29.43 15.31
N SER A 791 18.58 28.41 14.45
CA SER A 791 17.81 27.17 14.57
C SER A 791 18.14 26.42 15.87
N PRO A 792 17.15 26.04 16.70
CA PRO A 792 17.37 25.28 17.93
C PRO A 792 17.97 23.90 17.70
N ILE A 793 17.71 23.26 16.55
CA ILE A 793 18.30 21.96 16.15
C ILE A 793 19.67 22.12 15.47
N GLY A 794 20.12 23.36 15.20
CA GLY A 794 21.42 23.70 14.62
C GLY A 794 22.39 24.49 15.51
N ALA A 795 21.99 24.86 16.74
CA ALA A 795 22.72 25.82 17.59
C ALA A 795 23.63 25.26 18.73
N PRO A 796 24.22 24.04 18.71
CA PRO A 796 24.88 23.51 19.91
C PRO A 796 26.29 24.05 20.19
N SER A 797 26.79 25.12 19.54
CA SER A 797 28.10 25.68 19.90
C SER A 797 28.15 27.21 19.78
N PRO A 798 28.91 27.91 20.65
CA PRO A 798 29.26 29.33 20.48
C PRO A 798 29.88 29.68 19.11
N ASN A 799 30.13 28.68 18.25
CA ASN A 799 30.68 28.77 16.89
C ASN A 799 29.90 27.91 15.83
N SER A 800 28.65 27.47 16.03
CA SER A 800 28.02 26.52 15.08
C SER A 800 27.46 27.17 13.80
N ASP A 801 28.31 27.24 12.77
CA ASP A 801 27.92 27.11 11.35
C ASP A 801 27.71 25.62 10.97
N TYR A 802 27.26 24.77 11.89
CA TYR A 802 27.16 23.32 11.63
C TYR A 802 25.84 22.98 10.91
N LEU A 803 25.97 22.81 9.59
CA LEU A 803 25.07 21.99 8.78
C LEU A 803 25.26 20.51 9.17
N ARG A 804 24.17 19.83 9.50
CA ARG A 804 24.08 18.44 9.91
C ARG A 804 23.02 17.75 9.04
N VAL A 805 23.40 16.63 8.44
CA VAL A 805 22.45 15.70 7.83
C VAL A 805 21.69 15.02 8.96
N THR A 806 20.37 15.14 8.95
CA THR A 806 19.45 14.57 9.95
C THR A 806 18.78 13.31 9.45
N ASP A 807 18.73 13.08 8.14
CA ASP A 807 18.17 11.87 7.55
C ASP A 807 18.83 11.58 6.19
N LEU A 808 18.97 10.30 5.86
CA LEU A 808 19.51 9.82 4.59
C LEU A 808 18.82 8.50 4.23
N THR A 809 17.98 8.50 3.20
CA THR A 809 17.34 7.28 2.70
C THR A 809 17.88 6.89 1.33
N PHE A 810 17.91 5.59 1.06
CA PHE A 810 18.27 5.02 -0.24
C PHE A 810 17.32 3.88 -0.57
N ASP A 811 16.58 4.01 -1.67
CA ASP A 811 15.74 2.96 -2.24
C ASP A 811 16.58 2.17 -3.26
N GLN A 812 16.73 0.87 -3.03
CA GLN A 812 17.57 0.01 -3.87
C GLN A 812 16.96 -0.28 -5.25
N ASP A 813 15.64 -0.32 -5.35
CA ASP A 813 14.91 -0.70 -6.56
C ASP A 813 14.81 0.48 -7.52
N SER A 814 14.38 1.64 -7.01
CA SER A 814 14.33 2.87 -7.80
C SER A 814 15.71 3.51 -7.95
N GLY A 815 16.60 3.29 -6.99
CA GLY A 815 17.88 3.95 -6.89
C GLY A 815 17.78 5.39 -6.36
N ASP A 816 16.66 5.78 -5.77
CA ASP A 816 16.45 7.13 -5.24
C ASP A 816 17.18 7.36 -3.91
N ILE A 817 17.78 8.54 -3.77
CA ILE A 817 18.47 8.99 -2.56
C ILE A 817 17.74 10.23 -2.05
N SER A 818 17.40 10.26 -0.76
CA SER A 818 16.89 11.45 -0.09
C SER A 818 17.84 11.88 1.02
N ILE A 819 18.24 13.15 1.04
CA ILE A 819 19.11 13.71 2.07
C ILE A 819 18.40 14.87 2.74
N THR A 820 18.29 14.84 4.06
CA THR A 820 17.67 15.89 4.86
C THR A 820 18.71 16.49 5.80
N TRP A 821 18.71 17.82 5.93
CA TRP A 821 19.62 18.53 6.85
C TRP A 821 18.92 19.69 7.54
N ASN A 822 19.47 20.11 8.69
CA ASN A 822 19.01 21.31 9.37
C ASN A 822 19.34 22.57 8.55
N SER A 823 18.32 23.36 8.26
CA SER A 823 18.39 24.59 7.47
C SER A 823 17.83 25.78 8.25
N LYS A 824 17.92 26.97 7.66
CA LYS A 824 17.32 28.20 8.21
C LYS A 824 16.41 28.82 7.15
N ALA A 825 15.21 29.22 7.54
CA ALA A 825 14.24 29.76 6.60
C ALA A 825 14.82 30.98 5.82
N GLY A 826 14.64 30.98 4.49
CA GLY A 826 15.12 32.05 3.62
C GLY A 826 16.61 32.02 3.27
N GLU A 827 17.37 31.06 3.78
CA GLU A 827 18.74 30.77 3.33
C GLU A 827 18.76 29.86 2.10
N ASN A 828 19.94 29.71 1.50
CA ASN A 828 20.16 28.89 0.31
C ASN A 828 21.34 27.93 0.51
N TYR A 829 21.26 26.74 -0.06
CA TYR A 829 22.23 25.66 0.16
C TYR A 829 22.68 25.01 -1.15
N ALA A 830 23.81 24.32 -1.09
CA ALA A 830 24.32 23.45 -2.15
C ALA A 830 24.60 22.06 -1.61
N LEU A 831 24.25 21.03 -2.38
CA LEU A 831 24.56 19.63 -2.13
C LEU A 831 25.62 19.16 -3.13
N VAL A 832 26.78 18.76 -2.61
CA VAL A 832 27.91 18.27 -3.40
C VAL A 832 28.29 16.86 -2.98
N TYR A 833 28.94 16.12 -3.87
CA TYR A 833 29.39 14.75 -3.62
C TYR A 833 30.84 14.49 -4.02
N ASP A 834 31.40 13.41 -3.48
CA ASP A 834 32.74 12.91 -3.73
C ASP A 834 32.69 11.36 -3.75
N PRO A 835 33.05 10.69 -4.87
CA PRO A 835 32.92 9.24 -5.00
C PRO A 835 33.97 8.45 -4.23
N ASP A 836 35.06 9.08 -3.74
CA ASP A 836 36.16 8.37 -3.07
C ASP A 836 36.69 9.07 -1.81
N LEU A 837 35.98 10.11 -1.34
CA LEU A 837 36.38 10.97 -0.22
C LEU A 837 37.80 11.55 -0.43
N SER A 838 38.14 11.90 -1.69
CA SER A 838 39.37 12.65 -2.00
C SER A 838 39.48 13.96 -1.23
N GLY A 839 38.33 14.52 -0.79
CA GLY A 839 38.22 15.73 0.01
C GLY A 839 38.03 16.99 -0.83
N GLU A 840 37.92 16.85 -2.16
CA GLU A 840 37.81 17.97 -3.08
C GLU A 840 36.34 18.39 -3.32
N PHE A 841 35.36 17.46 -3.19
CA PHE A 841 33.91 17.73 -3.35
C PHE A 841 33.57 18.66 -4.53
N LEU A 842 34.13 18.35 -5.71
CA LEU A 842 34.04 19.21 -6.90
C LEU A 842 32.81 18.92 -7.78
N SER A 843 32.02 17.90 -7.43
CA SER A 843 30.86 17.47 -8.20
C SER A 843 29.58 17.84 -7.46
N ASP A 844 28.66 18.48 -8.17
CA ASP A 844 27.39 18.99 -7.65
C ASP A 844 26.24 18.02 -7.92
N VAL A 845 25.34 17.94 -6.94
CA VAL A 845 24.00 17.39 -7.12
C VAL A 845 23.04 18.53 -7.45
N ASP A 846 23.10 19.61 -6.66
CA ASP A 846 22.33 20.85 -6.84
C ASP A 846 23.04 22.00 -6.10
N ASP A 847 23.19 23.16 -6.72
CA ASP A 847 23.86 24.34 -6.18
C ASP A 847 22.91 25.46 -5.72
N ASP A 848 21.59 25.31 -5.89
CA ASP A 848 20.58 26.34 -5.62
C ASP A 848 19.37 25.78 -4.85
N ILE A 849 19.62 25.15 -3.70
CA ILE A 849 18.60 24.56 -2.85
C ILE A 849 18.08 25.59 -1.86
N VAL A 850 16.97 26.24 -2.22
CA VAL A 850 16.26 27.16 -1.34
C VAL A 850 15.77 26.40 -0.11
N SER A 851 16.06 26.96 1.07
CA SER A 851 15.62 26.40 2.34
C SER A 851 14.11 26.17 2.38
N GLN A 852 13.71 24.98 2.81
CA GLN A 852 12.31 24.64 3.07
C GLN A 852 11.85 25.02 4.49
N GLY A 853 12.75 25.56 5.33
CA GLY A 853 12.46 25.92 6.72
C GLY A 853 13.63 25.57 7.64
N GLU A 854 13.33 24.91 8.77
CA GLU A 854 14.33 24.36 9.72
C GLU A 854 14.99 23.09 9.23
N SER A 855 14.36 22.44 8.27
CA SER A 855 14.87 21.27 7.61
C SER A 855 14.68 21.44 6.11
N THR A 856 15.66 20.98 5.35
CA THR A 856 15.56 20.94 3.90
C THR A 856 15.88 19.54 3.45
N THR A 857 14.95 18.94 2.72
CA THR A 857 15.14 17.64 2.09
C THR A 857 15.40 17.83 0.60
N ARG A 858 16.43 17.14 0.12
CA ARG A 858 16.68 16.99 -1.31
C ARG A 858 16.72 15.52 -1.71
N SER A 859 15.78 15.15 -2.57
CA SER A 859 15.72 13.83 -3.20
C SER A 859 16.23 13.89 -4.64
N PHE A 860 16.95 12.85 -5.07
CA PHE A 860 17.48 12.68 -6.42
C PHE A 860 17.84 11.23 -6.67
N ASN A 861 17.75 10.80 -7.93
CA ASN A 861 18.12 9.45 -8.31
C ASN A 861 19.66 9.28 -8.34
N ARG A 862 20.19 8.13 -7.91
CA ARG A 862 21.63 7.82 -7.94
C ARG A 862 22.24 7.89 -9.35
N LEU A 863 21.43 7.84 -10.41
CA LEU A 863 21.90 8.05 -11.78
C LEU A 863 22.34 9.50 -12.05
N ALA A 864 21.92 10.45 -11.22
CA ALA A 864 22.31 11.86 -11.31
C ALA A 864 23.77 12.11 -10.87
N ILE A 865 24.39 11.16 -10.16
CA ILE A 865 25.76 11.26 -9.66
C ILE A 865 26.71 10.38 -10.50
N GLY A 866 27.86 10.94 -10.86
CA GLY A 866 28.87 10.28 -11.70
C GLY A 866 29.67 9.26 -10.91
N GLY A 867 29.50 7.98 -11.22
CA GLY A 867 30.24 6.91 -10.54
C GLY A 867 29.64 5.52 -10.67
N ALA A 868 29.07 5.15 -11.83
CA ALA A 868 28.51 3.80 -12.04
C ALA A 868 29.55 2.72 -11.69
N GLY A 869 29.43 2.13 -10.49
CA GLY A 869 30.34 1.13 -9.93
C GLY A 869 31.10 1.51 -8.65
N ALA A 870 30.89 2.71 -8.06
CA ALA A 870 31.45 3.04 -6.75
C ALA A 870 30.64 2.35 -5.63
N LEU A 871 31.33 1.62 -4.75
CA LEU A 871 30.70 0.95 -3.59
C LEU A 871 30.25 1.92 -2.49
N LYS A 872 30.77 3.17 -2.50
CA LYS A 872 30.47 4.22 -1.52
C LYS A 872 30.50 5.57 -2.20
N ILE A 873 29.66 6.50 -1.76
CA ILE A 873 29.61 7.89 -2.21
C ILE A 873 29.48 8.77 -0.96
N PHE A 874 30.18 9.90 -0.95
CA PHE A 874 30.19 10.82 0.19
C PHE A 874 29.54 12.14 -0.19
N PHE A 875 28.64 12.64 0.66
CA PHE A 875 27.92 13.90 0.42
C PHE A 875 28.37 14.99 1.38
N LYS A 876 28.20 16.24 0.97
CA LYS A 876 28.44 17.43 1.79
C LYS A 876 27.45 18.52 1.44
N ILE A 877 26.90 19.15 2.47
CA ILE A 877 26.01 20.31 2.34
C ILE A 877 26.83 21.57 2.62
N VAL A 878 26.58 22.62 1.84
CA VAL A 878 27.23 23.93 1.98
C VAL A 878 26.14 25.00 2.03
N LYS A 879 26.22 25.93 2.99
CA LYS A 879 25.40 27.14 3.01
C LYS A 879 26.02 28.16 2.06
N ASN A 880 25.23 28.69 1.12
CA ASN A 880 25.68 29.60 0.06
C ASN A 880 25.87 31.06 0.51
#